data_AF-A0A1M7YPA4-F1
#
_entry.id   AF-A0A1M7YPA4-F1
#
_cell.length_a   1.000
_cell.length_b   1.000
_cell.length_c   1.000
_cell.angle_alpha   90.00
_cell.angle_beta   90.00
_cell.angle_gamma   90.00
#
_symmetry.space_group_name_H-M   'P 1'
#
loop_
_entity.id
_entity.type
_entity.pdbx_description
1 polymer ?
#
loop_
_entity_poly.entity_id
_entity_poly.type
_entity_poly.pdbx_seq_one_letter_code
_entity_poly.pdbx_strand_id
1 'polypeptide(L)'
;MKCKLRLFTYVCMLFAMPAYSLDSAQIATIAQVALDIEQDESTIPGAVTAIADDTSVIWTGKSNCDAQYESSGFPCPDSVVNTTDQFRIGSETKTYTGTVILKMIEDGYLNLTDTLDSLAPFLDIPNAESITVENLLQMTSTIPDYLNAPALYYGSDTDLTINDQYVIQYGQLEITPPDAYIMATNSQDRTSGMSYSNTNFAILALIAQQKSCEIPDFTSCQTIEQLISHYVFEPLSLGSTIFPEDDQFSQAHAKGYVMIESGKEITGTASLESNDANELIDSFTYLNPKLPWAAGAIISVLNEQITWARQLVKNDQNLLSASMQTQRLNDTAAGSVAGIPARYGLAVYHMNSFYNGSNFTGHSGAIFGFTSSLFYNQETDLFYAVDVNQYPAWQTARDFMWQIDKGVRFSQDQNGNCTGSPQPVPSTCTGLSVRTSSFTVPTGNSLTIEPSQVIYTGYDTSDCSTDSTTGAMTCTAMNNTAPTLVFYGHDLEGIQIDSGTLTLESGAILQCSGRHCSAIATTGSPVLNIYGTITTEGTGSQAIKGSSGNETVKLYSGASVSGDIDLGTGSNELNLEEGASFTGNMVLSTPDVKLSSGSQYLSVSVDNNQVMVKDAANRSMSYAQDDSLTQVTIDNETVSSDSLLIPIDLDDNGQYDLVVYQSDDLNQLTLKVSTALFDTNFSFASAKSSGASGPFFFVILLLSGLFREGLFKYRRR
;
A
#
# COMPACT_ATOMS: atom_id res chain seq x y z
N MET A 1 5.92 -53.26 -54.97
CA MET A 1 5.03 -52.09 -55.11
C MET A 1 5.75 -50.85 -54.58
N LYS A 2 5.53 -49.67 -55.16
CA LYS A 2 6.14 -48.40 -54.69
C LYS A 2 5.34 -47.89 -53.49
N CYS A 3 5.97 -47.66 -52.34
CA CYS A 3 5.36 -46.91 -51.24
C CYS A 3 5.92 -45.48 -51.25
N LYS A 4 5.04 -44.48 -51.35
CA LYS A 4 5.44 -43.06 -51.35
C LYS A 4 5.57 -42.58 -49.90
N LEU A 5 6.78 -42.25 -49.46
CA LEU A 5 6.97 -41.48 -48.23
C LEU A 5 6.59 -40.02 -48.54
N ARG A 6 5.53 -39.49 -47.91
CA ARG A 6 5.20 -38.06 -47.95
C ARG A 6 5.80 -37.40 -46.72
N LEU A 7 6.76 -36.51 -46.94
CA LEU A 7 7.31 -35.64 -45.91
C LEU A 7 6.27 -34.56 -45.60
N PHE A 8 5.66 -34.57 -44.41
CA PHE A 8 4.84 -33.47 -43.93
C PHE A 8 5.75 -32.47 -43.22
N THR A 9 6.03 -31.34 -43.87
CA THR A 9 6.74 -30.23 -43.24
C THR A 9 5.72 -29.45 -42.42
N TYR A 10 5.74 -29.59 -41.10
CA TYR A 10 4.99 -28.71 -40.21
C TYR A 10 5.67 -27.34 -40.22
N VAL A 11 5.11 -26.40 -40.97
CA VAL A 11 5.42 -24.98 -40.82
C VAL A 11 4.68 -24.49 -39.59
N CYS A 12 5.35 -24.44 -38.45
CA CYS A 12 4.87 -23.64 -37.32
C CYS A 12 4.95 -22.18 -37.74
N MET A 13 3.83 -21.61 -38.20
CA MET A 13 3.64 -20.17 -38.17
C MET A 13 3.54 -19.76 -36.69
N LEU A 14 4.69 -19.41 -36.12
CA LEU A 14 4.72 -18.52 -34.97
C LEU A 14 4.05 -17.22 -35.43
N PHE A 15 2.78 -17.06 -35.04
CA PHE A 15 2.20 -15.73 -34.94
C PHE A 15 2.97 -15.03 -33.82
N ALA A 16 4.06 -14.35 -34.19
CA ALA A 16 4.54 -13.24 -33.40
C ALA A 16 3.39 -12.24 -33.35
N MET A 17 2.63 -12.26 -32.25
CA MET A 17 1.86 -11.08 -31.87
C MET A 17 2.83 -9.91 -31.86
N PRO A 18 2.46 -8.73 -32.37
CA PRO A 18 3.30 -7.57 -32.18
C PRO A 18 3.44 -7.40 -30.67
N ALA A 19 4.66 -7.57 -30.15
CA ALA A 19 4.98 -7.06 -28.84
C ALA A 19 4.69 -5.56 -28.92
N TYR A 20 3.64 -5.11 -28.24
CA TYR A 20 3.41 -3.69 -28.06
C TYR A 20 4.63 -3.18 -27.30
N SER A 21 5.51 -2.47 -28.02
CA SER A 21 6.65 -1.81 -27.40
C SER A 21 6.10 -0.87 -26.33
N LEU A 22 6.46 -1.12 -25.08
CA LEU A 22 6.04 -0.33 -23.93
C LEU A 22 6.24 1.15 -24.24
N ASP A 23 5.16 1.92 -24.23
CA ASP A 23 5.27 3.37 -24.39
C ASP A 23 5.83 3.94 -23.09
N SER A 24 7.14 4.22 -23.09
CA SER A 24 7.85 4.78 -21.94
C SER A 24 7.24 6.10 -21.47
N ALA A 25 6.59 6.88 -22.35
CA ALA A 25 5.91 8.11 -21.97
C ALA A 25 4.56 7.82 -21.27
N GLN A 26 3.84 6.78 -21.71
CA GLN A 26 2.65 6.30 -21.01
C GLN A 26 3.02 5.78 -19.61
N ILE A 27 4.04 4.93 -19.50
CA ILE A 27 4.55 4.41 -18.21
C ILE A 27 4.99 5.56 -17.29
N ALA A 28 5.80 6.51 -17.78
CA ALA A 28 6.26 7.65 -16.98
C ALA A 28 5.11 8.49 -16.42
N THR A 29 4.04 8.69 -17.20
CA THR A 29 2.86 9.45 -16.74
C THR A 29 2.09 8.67 -15.68
N ILE A 30 1.83 7.38 -15.92
CA ILE A 30 1.12 6.50 -14.98
C ILE A 30 1.87 6.38 -13.65
N ALA A 31 3.19 6.19 -13.72
CA ALA A 31 4.03 6.01 -12.55
C ALA A 31 4.16 7.28 -11.70
N GLN A 32 4.29 8.46 -12.32
CA GLN A 32 4.28 9.73 -11.59
C GLN A 32 2.92 9.99 -10.93
N VAL A 33 1.83 9.77 -11.66
CA VAL A 33 0.47 9.91 -11.12
C VAL A 33 0.24 8.96 -9.92
N ALA A 34 0.64 7.69 -10.02
CA ALA A 34 0.50 6.73 -8.92
C ALA A 34 1.39 7.08 -7.71
N LEU A 35 2.61 7.56 -7.95
CA LEU A 35 3.53 8.07 -6.93
C LEU A 35 2.94 9.27 -6.18
N ASP A 36 2.32 10.22 -6.89
CA ASP A 36 1.73 11.41 -6.30
C ASP A 36 0.42 11.11 -5.55
N ILE A 37 -0.37 10.12 -5.97
CA ILE A 37 -1.57 9.65 -5.25
C ILE A 37 -1.18 8.97 -3.92
N GLU A 38 -0.24 8.02 -3.96
CA GLU A 38 0.20 7.35 -2.71
C GLU A 38 0.87 8.35 -1.76
N GLN A 39 1.57 9.36 -2.29
CA GLN A 39 2.09 10.48 -1.51
C GLN A 39 0.97 11.26 -0.80
N ASP A 40 -0.15 11.52 -1.46
CA ASP A 40 -1.33 12.23 -0.93
C ASP A 40 -2.09 11.43 0.16
N GLU A 41 -2.07 10.09 0.06
CA GLU A 41 -2.71 9.16 1.01
C GLU A 41 -1.78 8.76 2.18
N SER A 42 -0.50 9.12 2.12
CA SER A 42 0.52 8.77 3.11
C SER A 42 0.82 9.90 4.11
N THR A 43 1.48 9.53 5.21
CA THR A 43 2.12 10.49 6.12
C THR A 43 3.63 10.64 5.88
N ILE A 44 4.13 10.21 4.72
CA ILE A 44 5.57 10.22 4.35
C ILE A 44 5.98 11.60 3.81
N PRO A 45 7.11 12.22 4.19
CA PRO A 45 7.51 13.53 3.67
C PRO A 45 7.98 13.54 2.21
N GLY A 46 8.56 12.45 1.71
CA GLY A 46 8.96 12.33 0.32
C GLY A 46 9.34 10.92 -0.12
N ALA A 47 9.08 10.65 -1.39
CA ALA A 47 9.31 9.39 -2.07
C ALA A 47 10.09 9.60 -3.38
N VAL A 48 10.99 8.69 -3.71
CA VAL A 48 11.71 8.63 -4.99
C VAL A 48 11.66 7.22 -5.55
N THR A 49 11.67 7.09 -6.87
CA THR A 49 11.54 5.78 -7.51
C THR A 49 12.19 5.74 -8.89
N ALA A 50 12.62 4.54 -9.30
CA ALA A 50 13.03 4.22 -10.66
C ALA A 50 12.29 2.97 -11.16
N ILE A 51 11.89 2.98 -12.43
CA ILE A 51 11.39 1.83 -13.18
C ILE A 51 12.37 1.54 -14.32
N ALA A 52 12.73 0.28 -14.52
CA ALA A 52 13.70 -0.14 -15.52
C ALA A 52 13.35 -1.48 -16.18
N ASP A 53 13.77 -1.66 -17.42
CA ASP A 53 13.84 -2.99 -18.08
C ASP A 53 15.24 -3.61 -17.88
N ASP A 54 15.54 -4.74 -18.50
CA ASP A 54 16.88 -5.38 -18.46
C ASP A 54 18.03 -4.46 -18.95
N THR A 55 17.74 -3.45 -19.78
CA THR A 55 18.74 -2.65 -20.53
C THR A 55 18.79 -1.17 -20.16
N SER A 56 17.67 -0.58 -19.74
CA SER A 56 17.49 0.87 -19.60
C SER A 56 16.62 1.24 -18.39
N VAL A 57 16.85 2.43 -17.83
CA VAL A 57 15.89 3.04 -16.88
C VAL A 57 14.83 3.74 -17.72
N ILE A 58 13.59 3.29 -17.59
CA ILE A 58 12.43 3.80 -18.35
C ILE A 58 12.01 5.16 -17.79
N TRP A 59 12.01 5.29 -16.46
CA TRP A 59 11.57 6.47 -15.74
C TRP A 59 12.20 6.55 -14.35
N THR A 60 12.41 7.77 -13.87
CA THR A 60 12.69 8.07 -12.47
C THR A 60 11.78 9.20 -12.02
N GLY A 61 11.09 9.02 -10.90
CA GLY A 61 10.15 9.99 -10.35
C GLY A 61 10.47 10.39 -8.92
N LYS A 62 9.89 11.49 -8.50
CA LYS A 62 9.86 11.89 -7.08
C LYS A 62 8.53 12.54 -6.74
N SER A 63 8.11 12.37 -5.50
CA SER A 63 7.09 13.20 -4.88
C SER A 63 7.58 13.69 -3.52
N ASN A 64 7.10 14.85 -3.12
CA ASN A 64 7.38 15.48 -1.84
C ASN A 64 6.04 15.96 -1.29
N CYS A 65 5.92 16.03 0.03
CA CYS A 65 4.77 16.61 0.68
C CYS A 65 4.45 18.03 0.16
N ASP A 66 3.18 18.38 0.20
CA ASP A 66 2.68 19.72 -0.12
C ASP A 66 1.63 20.16 0.91
N ALA A 67 0.82 21.18 0.57
CA ALA A 67 -0.18 21.72 1.50
C ALA A 67 -1.26 20.70 1.93
N GLN A 68 -1.49 19.63 1.17
CA GLN A 68 -2.41 18.57 1.59
C GLN A 68 -1.85 17.74 2.75
N TYR A 69 -0.54 17.51 2.76
CA TYR A 69 0.16 16.77 3.82
C TYR A 69 -0.14 17.37 5.20
N GLU A 70 -0.29 18.70 5.29
CA GLU A 70 -0.60 19.41 6.53
C GLU A 70 -1.94 19.01 7.16
N SER A 71 -2.87 18.44 6.38
CA SER A 71 -4.13 17.89 6.91
C SER A 71 -3.94 16.65 7.80
N SER A 72 -2.78 15.98 7.73
CA SER A 72 -2.38 14.92 8.66
C SER A 72 -2.09 15.44 10.09
N GLY A 73 -2.01 16.77 10.26
CA GLY A 73 -1.58 17.41 11.50
C GLY A 73 -0.06 17.54 11.65
N PHE A 74 0.72 17.17 10.62
CA PHE A 74 2.17 17.34 10.58
C PHE A 74 2.57 18.36 9.51
N PRO A 75 3.50 19.30 9.80
CA PRO A 75 3.98 20.25 8.80
C PRO A 75 4.90 19.54 7.80
N CYS A 76 4.78 19.87 6.51
CA CYS A 76 5.71 19.40 5.49
C CYS A 76 7.12 19.99 5.75
N PRO A 77 8.18 19.17 5.92
CA PRO A 77 9.51 19.68 6.23
C PRO A 77 10.25 20.31 5.04
N ASP A 78 11.16 21.26 5.31
CA ASP A 78 12.01 21.94 4.32
C ASP A 78 12.94 20.99 3.52
N SER A 79 13.17 19.75 4.00
CA SER A 79 14.09 18.79 3.39
C SER A 79 13.40 17.97 2.30
N VAL A 80 13.59 18.38 1.04
CA VAL A 80 13.06 17.66 -0.12
C VAL A 80 13.96 16.51 -0.58
N VAL A 81 13.35 15.42 -1.06
CA VAL A 81 14.03 14.28 -1.71
C VAL A 81 14.30 14.55 -3.19
N ASN A 82 15.31 13.89 -3.76
CA ASN A 82 15.67 13.89 -5.19
C ASN A 82 16.08 12.49 -5.66
N THR A 83 15.88 12.18 -6.94
CA THR A 83 16.16 10.85 -7.53
C THR A 83 17.65 10.47 -7.57
N THR A 84 18.53 11.38 -7.17
CA THR A 84 19.99 11.18 -7.07
C THR A 84 20.49 11.21 -5.62
N ASP A 85 19.58 11.36 -4.65
CA ASP A 85 19.94 11.38 -3.24
C ASP A 85 20.25 9.96 -2.75
N GLN A 86 21.18 9.86 -1.79
CA GLN A 86 21.48 8.64 -1.08
C GLN A 86 20.40 8.33 -0.02
N PHE A 87 20.02 7.06 0.05
CA PHE A 87 19.08 6.52 1.03
C PHE A 87 19.71 5.34 1.80
N ARG A 88 19.33 5.19 3.07
CA ARG A 88 19.66 4.00 3.86
C ARG A 88 18.73 2.86 3.46
N ILE A 89 19.21 1.92 2.65
CA ILE A 89 18.38 0.84 2.08
C ILE A 89 18.08 -0.28 3.09
N GLY A 90 18.49 -0.13 4.35
CA GLY A 90 18.16 -1.02 5.44
C GLY A 90 18.41 -2.49 5.10
N SER A 91 17.41 -3.32 5.36
CA SER A 91 17.44 -4.77 5.16
C SER A 91 17.80 -5.29 3.76
N GLU A 92 17.79 -4.47 2.71
CA GLU A 92 18.34 -4.87 1.41
C GLU A 92 19.84 -5.21 1.49
N THR A 93 20.56 -4.67 2.48
CA THR A 93 21.93 -5.04 2.86
C THR A 93 22.14 -6.57 2.92
N LYS A 94 21.12 -7.32 3.36
CA LYS A 94 21.16 -8.79 3.45
C LYS A 94 21.46 -9.46 2.11
N THR A 95 20.97 -8.90 1.00
CA THR A 95 21.21 -9.42 -0.35
C THR A 95 22.69 -9.33 -0.73
N TYR A 96 23.39 -8.27 -0.32
CA TYR A 96 24.82 -8.07 -0.53
C TYR A 96 25.64 -9.02 0.35
N THR A 97 25.37 -9.05 1.66
CA THR A 97 25.99 -9.99 2.62
C THR A 97 25.81 -11.45 2.19
N GLY A 98 24.60 -11.83 1.79
CA GLY A 98 24.33 -13.17 1.26
C GLY A 98 25.07 -13.46 -0.04
N THR A 99 25.29 -12.46 -0.90
CA THR A 99 26.09 -12.63 -2.12
C THR A 99 27.55 -12.93 -1.80
N VAL A 100 28.16 -12.26 -0.81
CA VAL A 100 29.51 -12.60 -0.31
C VAL A 100 29.57 -14.07 0.11
N ILE A 101 28.58 -14.54 0.87
CA ILE A 101 28.52 -15.96 1.29
C ILE A 101 28.42 -16.90 0.08
N LEU A 102 27.55 -16.62 -0.88
CA LEU A 102 27.44 -17.45 -2.08
C LEU A 102 28.72 -17.43 -2.92
N LYS A 103 29.44 -16.30 -3.02
CA LYS A 103 30.77 -16.23 -3.65
C LYS A 103 31.79 -17.10 -2.93
N MET A 104 31.86 -17.01 -1.60
CA MET A 104 32.78 -17.82 -0.79
C MET A 104 32.46 -19.33 -0.87
N ILE A 105 31.20 -19.70 -1.14
CA ILE A 105 30.81 -21.09 -1.44
C ILE A 105 31.30 -21.53 -2.83
N GLU A 106 31.15 -20.68 -3.86
CA GLU A 106 31.67 -20.98 -5.20
C GLU A 106 33.19 -21.10 -5.25
N ASP A 107 33.88 -20.26 -4.47
CA ASP A 107 35.34 -20.27 -4.31
C ASP A 107 35.83 -21.44 -3.43
N GLY A 108 34.92 -22.15 -2.75
CA GLY A 108 35.20 -23.37 -1.98
C GLY A 108 35.65 -23.15 -0.53
N TYR A 109 35.46 -21.95 0.04
CA TYR A 109 35.78 -21.62 1.44
C TYR A 109 34.64 -21.94 2.43
N LEU A 110 33.43 -22.16 1.92
CA LEU A 110 32.21 -22.47 2.67
C LEU A 110 31.35 -23.50 1.90
N ASN A 111 30.44 -24.18 2.60
CA ASN A 111 29.35 -24.95 2.01
C ASN A 111 28.02 -24.55 2.64
N LEU A 112 26.92 -24.68 1.89
CA LEU A 112 25.55 -24.48 2.39
C LEU A 112 25.23 -25.37 3.62
N THR A 113 25.85 -26.55 3.70
CA THR A 113 25.65 -27.54 4.76
C THR A 113 26.61 -27.40 5.94
N ASP A 114 27.57 -26.46 5.92
CA ASP A 114 28.47 -26.24 7.04
C ASP A 114 27.68 -25.71 8.25
N THR A 115 27.95 -26.24 9.44
CA THR A 115 27.17 -26.00 10.66
C THR A 115 27.76 -24.87 11.51
N LEU A 116 26.91 -24.18 12.26
CA LEU A 116 27.27 -23.01 13.07
C LEU A 116 28.26 -23.37 14.19
N ASP A 117 28.17 -24.56 14.78
CA ASP A 117 29.15 -25.04 15.78
C ASP A 117 30.57 -25.18 15.21
N SER A 118 30.70 -25.47 13.91
CA SER A 118 31.98 -25.61 13.22
C SER A 118 32.56 -24.28 12.76
N LEU A 119 31.70 -23.32 12.37
CA LEU A 119 32.10 -22.05 11.77
C LEU A 119 32.20 -20.90 12.79
N ALA A 120 31.36 -20.88 13.82
CA ALA A 120 31.36 -19.87 14.87
C ALA A 120 31.21 -20.46 16.30
N PRO A 121 32.08 -21.40 16.73
CA PRO A 121 32.07 -21.99 18.08
C PRO A 121 32.31 -20.98 19.22
N PHE A 122 32.58 -19.72 18.91
CA PHE A 122 32.69 -18.61 19.85
C PHE A 122 31.34 -17.95 20.16
N LEU A 123 30.29 -18.21 19.37
CA LEU A 123 28.93 -17.80 19.64
C LEU A 123 28.20 -18.93 20.37
N ASP A 124 27.81 -18.69 21.62
CA ASP A 124 27.10 -19.66 22.48
C ASP A 124 25.61 -19.76 22.07
N ILE A 125 25.35 -20.34 20.90
CA ILE A 125 24.01 -20.45 20.29
C ILE A 125 23.41 -21.85 20.52
N PRO A 126 22.14 -21.98 20.97
CA PRO A 126 21.51 -23.28 21.18
C PRO A 126 21.35 -24.05 19.88
N ASN A 127 21.65 -25.36 19.91
CA ASN A 127 21.54 -26.28 18.78
C ASN A 127 22.40 -25.88 17.55
N ALA A 128 23.51 -25.15 17.74
CA ALA A 128 24.39 -24.69 16.66
C ALA A 128 24.93 -25.82 15.75
N GLU A 129 24.99 -27.06 16.25
CA GLU A 129 25.33 -28.27 15.48
C GLU A 129 24.27 -28.69 14.45
N SER A 130 23.08 -28.09 14.49
CA SER A 130 21.96 -28.34 13.58
C SER A 130 21.65 -27.19 12.62
N ILE A 131 22.21 -26.01 12.86
CA ILE A 131 21.96 -24.78 12.09
C ILE A 131 23.04 -24.65 11.03
N THR A 132 22.66 -24.66 9.75
CA THR A 132 23.58 -24.55 8.62
C THR A 132 23.67 -23.13 8.04
N VAL A 133 24.68 -22.89 7.19
CA VAL A 133 24.78 -21.67 6.36
C VAL A 133 23.51 -21.45 5.53
N GLU A 134 22.92 -22.51 4.97
CA GLU A 134 21.63 -22.45 4.28
C GLU A 134 20.50 -21.96 5.19
N ASN A 135 20.42 -22.46 6.43
CA ASN A 135 19.38 -22.03 7.37
C ASN A 135 19.47 -20.54 7.72
N LEU A 136 20.69 -20.00 7.81
CA LEU A 136 20.91 -18.57 8.03
C LEU A 136 20.46 -17.75 6.80
N LEU A 137 20.82 -18.19 5.58
CA LEU A 137 20.47 -17.51 4.33
C LEU A 137 18.96 -17.52 4.02
N GLN A 138 18.25 -18.60 4.38
CA GLN A 138 16.81 -18.79 4.13
C GLN A 138 15.90 -18.29 5.26
N MET A 139 16.44 -17.71 6.33
CA MET A 139 15.69 -17.35 7.54
C MET A 139 15.00 -18.55 8.22
N THR A 140 15.62 -19.74 8.20
CA THR A 140 15.08 -20.99 8.82
C THR A 140 15.87 -21.50 10.02
N SER A 141 16.87 -20.74 10.50
CA SER A 141 17.69 -21.06 11.68
C SER A 141 16.95 -21.10 13.02
N THR A 142 15.75 -20.50 13.06
CA THR A 142 14.93 -20.19 14.25
C THR A 142 15.61 -19.40 15.38
N ILE A 143 16.77 -18.80 15.10
CA ILE A 143 17.46 -17.86 16.00
C ILE A 143 16.64 -16.56 16.05
N PRO A 144 16.21 -16.07 17.23
CA PRO A 144 15.43 -14.85 17.37
C PRO A 144 16.20 -13.61 16.89
N ASP A 145 15.47 -12.55 16.56
CA ASP A 145 16.06 -11.29 16.13
C ASP A 145 16.71 -10.55 17.31
N TYR A 146 18.00 -10.20 17.20
CA TYR A 146 18.72 -9.48 18.26
C TYR A 146 18.11 -8.12 18.58
N LEU A 147 17.34 -7.51 17.67
CA LEU A 147 16.63 -6.26 17.97
C LEU A 147 15.60 -6.45 19.10
N ASN A 148 15.04 -7.66 19.23
CA ASN A 148 14.08 -8.02 20.29
C ASN A 148 14.77 -8.57 21.56
N ALA A 149 16.09 -8.75 21.55
CA ALA A 149 16.83 -9.20 22.72
C ALA A 149 16.83 -8.14 23.84
N PRO A 150 17.03 -8.53 25.12
CA PRO A 150 17.07 -7.57 26.23
C PRO A 150 18.12 -6.47 26.06
N ALA A 151 17.75 -5.25 26.46
CA ALA A 151 18.59 -4.06 26.44
C ALA A 151 19.95 -4.26 27.14
N LEU A 152 21.05 -4.09 26.39
CA LEU A 152 22.43 -4.28 26.87
C LEU A 152 22.82 -3.29 27.99
N TYR A 153 22.35 -2.04 27.91
CA TYR A 153 22.81 -0.95 28.80
C TYR A 153 21.82 -0.51 29.90
N TYR A 154 20.57 -0.99 29.90
CA TYR A 154 19.58 -0.64 30.94
C TYR A 154 19.45 -1.68 32.08
N GLY A 155 20.06 -2.86 31.91
CA GLY A 155 20.06 -3.93 32.92
C GLY A 155 18.78 -4.78 32.87
N SER A 156 18.79 -5.89 33.61
CA SER A 156 17.74 -6.92 33.56
C SER A 156 16.41 -6.55 34.23
N ASP A 157 16.30 -5.36 34.83
CA ASP A 157 15.12 -4.90 35.57
C ASP A 157 14.20 -4.00 34.71
N THR A 158 14.44 -3.92 33.40
CA THR A 158 13.59 -3.20 32.43
C THR A 158 13.10 -4.14 31.34
N ASP A 159 11.82 -4.05 30.97
CA ASP A 159 11.23 -4.79 29.83
C ASP A 159 11.66 -4.21 28.45
N LEU A 160 12.79 -3.49 28.39
CA LEU A 160 13.31 -2.85 27.18
C LEU A 160 14.17 -3.82 26.35
N THR A 161 14.02 -3.71 25.04
CA THR A 161 14.78 -4.43 24.02
C THR A 161 15.97 -3.61 23.50
N ILE A 162 16.87 -4.23 22.73
CA ILE A 162 17.93 -3.54 21.99
C ILE A 162 17.34 -2.50 21.02
N ASN A 163 16.20 -2.78 20.37
CA ASN A 163 15.55 -1.81 19.48
C ASN A 163 15.03 -0.58 20.25
N ASP A 164 14.49 -0.77 21.46
CA ASP A 164 14.10 0.36 22.31
C ASP A 164 15.32 1.21 22.70
N GLN A 165 16.46 0.58 23.01
CA GLN A 165 17.71 1.32 23.25
C GLN A 165 18.15 2.13 22.03
N TYR A 166 17.98 1.57 20.83
CA TYR A 166 18.31 2.22 19.56
C TYR A 166 17.44 3.46 19.34
N VAL A 167 16.13 3.36 19.58
CA VAL A 167 15.18 4.48 19.45
C VAL A 167 15.42 5.56 20.52
N ILE A 168 15.61 5.19 21.79
CA ILE A 168 15.92 6.14 22.88
C ILE A 168 17.21 6.92 22.61
N GLN A 169 18.14 6.35 21.85
CA GLN A 169 19.41 6.97 21.47
C GLN A 169 19.39 7.54 20.04
N TYR A 170 18.22 7.72 19.42
CA TYR A 170 18.07 8.29 18.07
C TYR A 170 18.95 7.60 17.00
N GLY A 171 19.11 6.28 17.11
CA GLY A 171 19.93 5.48 16.22
C GLY A 171 21.44 5.55 16.44
N GLN A 172 21.90 6.25 17.47
CA GLN A 172 23.33 6.47 17.80
C GLN A 172 23.91 5.42 18.76
N LEU A 173 23.28 4.24 18.85
CA LEU A 173 23.65 3.17 19.78
C LEU A 173 25.02 2.56 19.42
N GLU A 174 26.06 2.97 20.13
CA GLU A 174 27.40 2.40 20.06
C GLU A 174 27.47 1.03 20.73
N ILE A 175 27.46 -0.05 19.95
CA ILE A 175 27.73 -1.42 20.42
C ILE A 175 29.00 -1.97 19.79
N THR A 176 29.84 -2.62 20.60
CA THR A 176 30.99 -3.41 20.14
C THR A 176 31.34 -4.47 21.19
N PRO A 177 31.61 -5.73 20.81
CA PRO A 177 31.57 -6.29 19.45
C PRO A 177 30.17 -6.82 19.07
N PRO A 178 29.92 -7.21 17.80
CA PRO A 178 28.64 -7.74 17.35
C PRO A 178 28.18 -9.03 18.04
N ASP A 179 29.14 -9.83 18.52
CA ASP A 179 28.89 -11.03 19.33
C ASP A 179 28.08 -10.71 20.61
N ALA A 180 28.23 -9.52 21.20
CA ALA A 180 27.51 -9.13 22.41
C ALA A 180 25.98 -9.07 22.21
N TYR A 181 25.49 -8.48 21.10
CA TYR A 181 24.06 -8.44 20.82
C TYR A 181 23.53 -9.78 20.29
N ILE A 182 24.37 -10.55 19.58
CA ILE A 182 24.03 -11.92 19.15
C ILE A 182 23.88 -12.84 20.37
N MET A 183 24.78 -12.76 21.35
CA MET A 183 24.69 -13.55 22.59
C MET A 183 23.57 -13.07 23.53
N ALA A 184 23.06 -11.85 23.37
CA ALA A 184 21.87 -11.40 24.08
C ALA A 184 20.58 -12.07 23.57
N THR A 185 20.56 -12.53 22.31
CA THR A 185 19.41 -13.24 21.71
C THR A 185 19.42 -14.76 21.94
N ASN A 186 20.06 -15.22 23.03
CA ASN A 186 20.33 -16.62 23.34
C ASN A 186 19.08 -17.39 23.85
N SER A 187 18.12 -17.59 22.93
CA SER A 187 16.97 -18.47 23.02
C SER A 187 16.61 -18.99 21.63
N GLN A 188 15.60 -19.85 21.52
CA GLN A 188 14.91 -20.13 20.26
C GLN A 188 13.42 -19.85 20.44
N ASP A 189 12.84 -19.06 19.53
CA ASP A 189 11.40 -18.77 19.56
C ASP A 189 10.57 -19.91 18.96
N ARG A 190 11.19 -20.72 18.08
CA ARG A 190 10.56 -21.80 17.31
C ARG A 190 11.55 -22.94 17.08
N THR A 191 11.04 -24.13 16.75
CA THR A 191 11.87 -25.31 16.42
C THR A 191 11.92 -25.62 14.92
N SER A 192 11.11 -24.94 14.10
CA SER A 192 11.04 -25.12 12.65
C SER A 192 10.35 -23.95 11.96
N GLY A 193 10.56 -23.84 10.65
CA GLY A 193 9.89 -22.89 9.78
C GLY A 193 10.69 -21.62 9.51
N MET A 194 10.21 -20.81 8.55
CA MET A 194 10.81 -19.51 8.28
C MET A 194 10.40 -18.51 9.37
N SER A 195 11.38 -17.75 9.87
CA SER A 195 11.20 -16.64 10.80
C SER A 195 12.26 -15.58 10.53
N TYR A 196 11.84 -14.36 10.20
CA TYR A 196 12.74 -13.26 9.89
C TYR A 196 13.66 -12.95 11.09
N SER A 197 14.97 -12.84 10.86
CA SER A 197 15.94 -12.57 11.91
C SER A 197 17.18 -11.85 11.36
N ASN A 198 17.42 -10.62 11.81
CA ASN A 198 18.65 -9.88 11.52
C ASN A 198 19.89 -10.61 12.05
N THR A 199 19.75 -11.40 13.12
CA THR A 199 20.84 -12.20 13.73
C THR A 199 21.51 -13.11 12.73
N ASN A 200 20.74 -13.72 11.82
CA ASN A 200 21.29 -14.62 10.81
C ASN A 200 22.35 -13.95 9.94
N PHE A 201 22.13 -12.69 9.55
CA PHE A 201 23.04 -11.96 8.67
C PHE A 201 24.23 -11.36 9.41
N ALA A 202 24.07 -11.01 10.70
CA ALA A 202 25.20 -10.67 11.56
C ALA A 202 26.12 -11.89 11.81
N ILE A 203 25.54 -13.08 12.00
CA ILE A 203 26.29 -14.35 12.12
C ILE A 203 27.02 -14.68 10.80
N LEU A 204 26.33 -14.60 9.66
CA LEU A 204 26.95 -14.83 8.34
C LEU A 204 28.15 -13.89 8.10
N ALA A 205 28.05 -12.61 8.49
CA ALA A 205 29.15 -11.68 8.39
C ALA A 205 30.36 -12.07 9.27
N LEU A 206 30.13 -12.47 10.53
CA LEU A 206 31.21 -12.98 11.39
C LEU A 206 31.89 -14.23 10.79
N ILE A 207 31.10 -15.15 10.23
CA ILE A 207 31.61 -16.33 9.50
C ILE A 207 32.45 -15.91 8.29
N ALA A 208 31.97 -14.98 7.47
CA ALA A 208 32.68 -14.49 6.28
C ALA A 208 34.02 -13.83 6.65
N GLN A 209 34.04 -12.98 7.69
CA GLN A 209 35.27 -12.37 8.20
C GLN A 209 36.25 -13.43 8.72
N GLN A 210 35.78 -14.40 9.50
CA GLN A 210 36.62 -15.49 10.02
C GLN A 210 37.20 -16.35 8.88
N LYS A 211 36.42 -16.60 7.82
CA LYS A 211 36.85 -17.39 6.66
C LYS A 211 37.74 -16.63 5.70
N SER A 212 37.62 -15.31 5.62
CA SER A 212 38.53 -14.47 4.82
C SER A 212 39.99 -14.58 5.26
N CYS A 213 40.25 -14.93 6.52
CA CYS A 213 41.59 -15.23 7.04
C CYS A 213 42.29 -16.42 6.33
N GLU A 214 41.52 -17.30 5.66
CA GLU A 214 42.01 -18.49 4.96
C GLU A 214 42.27 -18.22 3.46
N ILE A 215 41.84 -17.06 2.93
CA ILE A 215 41.90 -16.71 1.51
C ILE A 215 43.33 -16.21 1.16
N PRO A 216 44.10 -16.91 0.30
CA PRO A 216 45.52 -16.60 0.07
C PRO A 216 45.81 -15.22 -0.53
N ASP A 217 44.84 -14.63 -1.25
CA ASP A 217 44.97 -13.32 -1.88
C ASP A 217 44.75 -12.16 -0.90
N PHE A 218 44.23 -12.44 0.31
CA PHE A 218 44.07 -11.43 1.36
C PHE A 218 45.27 -11.44 2.33
N THR A 219 45.83 -10.26 2.58
CA THR A 219 47.01 -10.10 3.46
C THR A 219 46.70 -10.18 4.95
N SER A 220 45.43 -10.14 5.31
CA SER A 220 44.85 -10.32 6.64
C SER A 220 43.40 -10.79 6.49
N CYS A 221 42.77 -11.20 7.58
CA CYS A 221 41.31 -11.24 7.64
C CYS A 221 40.74 -9.89 7.16
N GLN A 222 39.72 -9.93 6.33
CA GLN A 222 38.97 -8.79 5.83
C GLN A 222 37.72 -8.58 6.69
N THR A 223 37.25 -7.34 6.77
CA THR A 223 35.96 -7.02 7.37
C THR A 223 34.82 -7.28 6.38
N ILE A 224 33.56 -7.34 6.84
CA ILE A 224 32.42 -7.58 5.94
C ILE A 224 32.25 -6.45 4.90
N GLU A 225 32.59 -5.23 5.27
CA GLU A 225 32.59 -4.04 4.41
C GLU A 225 33.58 -4.21 3.25
N GLN A 226 34.80 -4.68 3.57
CA GLN A 226 35.84 -4.99 2.58
C GLN A 226 35.43 -6.16 1.67
N LEU A 227 34.80 -7.20 2.23
CA LEU A 227 34.30 -8.34 1.45
C LEU A 227 33.17 -7.95 0.51
N ILE A 228 32.23 -7.10 0.92
CA ILE A 228 31.16 -6.58 0.06
C ILE A 228 31.72 -5.66 -1.04
N SER A 229 32.73 -4.81 -0.71
CA SER A 229 33.44 -4.02 -1.72
C SER A 229 34.05 -4.92 -2.79
N HIS A 230 34.84 -5.91 -2.37
CA HIS A 230 35.59 -6.81 -3.25
C HIS A 230 34.68 -7.71 -4.10
N TYR A 231 33.67 -8.34 -3.49
CA TYR A 231 32.83 -9.32 -4.17
C TYR A 231 31.61 -8.72 -4.87
N VAL A 232 31.23 -7.47 -4.60
CA VAL A 232 30.00 -6.87 -5.15
C VAL A 232 30.21 -5.46 -5.72
N PHE A 233 30.67 -4.49 -4.93
CA PHE A 233 30.72 -3.09 -5.39
C PHE A 233 31.74 -2.87 -6.51
N GLU A 234 32.95 -3.41 -6.37
CA GLU A 234 34.02 -3.28 -7.37
C GLU A 234 33.68 -3.99 -8.70
N PRO A 235 33.22 -5.27 -8.73
CA PRO A 235 32.82 -5.93 -9.97
C PRO A 235 31.70 -5.22 -10.72
N LEU A 236 30.72 -4.67 -10.00
CA LEU A 236 29.53 -4.02 -10.59
C LEU A 236 29.70 -2.50 -10.78
N SER A 237 30.83 -1.93 -10.36
CA SER A 237 31.13 -0.49 -10.38
C SER A 237 30.11 0.39 -9.63
N LEU A 238 29.63 -0.08 -8.47
CA LEU A 238 28.71 0.66 -7.60
C LEU A 238 29.49 1.71 -6.79
N GLY A 239 29.71 2.88 -7.38
CA GLY A 239 30.56 3.95 -6.80
C GLY A 239 29.84 4.92 -5.85
N SER A 240 28.51 4.83 -5.78
CA SER A 240 27.65 5.69 -4.95
C SER A 240 26.94 4.90 -3.85
N THR A 241 27.01 3.57 -3.92
CA THR A 241 26.62 2.64 -2.87
C THR A 241 27.79 2.45 -1.92
N ILE A 242 27.55 2.59 -0.62
CA ILE A 242 28.57 2.44 0.42
C ILE A 242 28.09 1.52 1.53
N PHE A 243 29.03 0.78 2.10
CA PHE A 243 28.88 0.30 3.48
C PHE A 243 29.56 1.33 4.37
N PRO A 244 28.81 2.12 5.17
CA PRO A 244 29.39 3.23 5.91
C PRO A 244 30.15 2.75 7.16
N GLU A 245 31.31 3.36 7.43
CA GLU A 245 32.12 3.13 8.65
C GLU A 245 31.66 4.01 9.83
N ASP A 246 31.00 5.14 9.54
CA ASP A 246 30.43 6.08 10.49
C ASP A 246 28.94 6.37 10.17
N ASP A 247 28.34 7.37 10.79
CA ASP A 247 26.93 7.71 10.57
C ASP A 247 26.68 8.61 9.34
N GLN A 248 27.71 8.94 8.55
CA GLN A 248 27.62 9.93 7.48
C GLN A 248 27.20 9.33 6.13
N PHE A 249 26.61 10.19 5.30
CA PHE A 249 26.42 9.96 3.87
C PHE A 249 27.64 10.47 3.09
N SER A 250 27.95 9.85 1.94
CA SER A 250 29.07 10.28 1.08
C SER A 250 28.65 11.24 -0.04
N GLN A 251 27.35 11.39 -0.29
CA GLN A 251 26.78 12.25 -1.33
C GLN A 251 25.57 13.05 -0.81
N ALA A 252 24.85 13.72 -1.71
CA ALA A 252 23.59 14.39 -1.39
C ALA A 252 22.57 13.38 -0.83
N HIS A 253 21.79 13.80 0.16
CA HIS A 253 20.79 12.99 0.83
C HIS A 253 19.70 13.90 1.38
N ALA A 254 18.48 13.37 1.51
CA ALA A 254 17.43 14.00 2.31
C ALA A 254 17.51 13.57 3.78
N LYS A 255 16.91 14.35 4.66
CA LYS A 255 16.65 13.92 6.04
C LYS A 255 15.68 12.74 6.06
N GLY A 256 15.92 11.81 6.99
CA GLY A 256 15.02 10.69 7.28
C GLY A 256 14.22 10.95 8.55
N TYR A 257 12.94 10.61 8.55
CA TYR A 257 11.98 10.99 9.57
C TYR A 257 11.40 9.80 10.35
N VAL A 258 11.25 9.98 11.66
CA VAL A 258 10.38 9.17 12.52
C VAL A 258 9.17 10.00 12.87
N MET A 259 7.99 9.53 12.49
CA MET A 259 6.72 10.12 12.91
C MET A 259 6.35 9.63 14.31
N ILE A 260 6.07 10.58 15.20
CA ILE A 260 5.51 10.32 16.52
C ILE A 260 4.12 10.96 16.58
N GLU A 261 3.10 10.14 16.78
CA GLU A 261 1.73 10.57 17.05
C GLU A 261 1.47 10.59 18.57
N SER A 262 0.76 11.62 19.03
CA SER A 262 0.46 11.82 20.45
C SER A 262 -0.40 10.68 21.02
N GLY A 263 0.05 10.05 22.11
CA GLY A 263 -0.69 8.97 22.77
C GLY A 263 -0.78 7.66 21.97
N LYS A 264 0.09 7.47 20.97
CA LYS A 264 0.32 6.18 20.30
C LYS A 264 1.67 5.59 20.67
N GLU A 265 1.78 4.27 20.56
CA GLU A 265 3.06 3.55 20.64
C GLU A 265 3.90 3.82 19.37
N ILE A 266 5.21 4.03 19.54
CA ILE A 266 6.13 4.10 18.41
C ILE A 266 6.24 2.70 17.78
N THR A 267 5.68 2.53 16.58
CA THR A 267 5.64 1.23 15.90
C THR A 267 7.05 0.67 15.71
N GLY A 268 7.24 -0.61 16.07
CA GLY A 268 8.54 -1.29 16.06
C GLY A 268 9.30 -1.20 17.40
N THR A 269 8.79 -0.50 18.40
CA THR A 269 9.29 -0.51 19.78
C THR A 269 8.42 -1.41 20.66
N ALA A 270 8.95 -1.91 21.78
CA ALA A 270 8.21 -2.82 22.65
C ALA A 270 7.33 -2.09 23.68
N SER A 271 7.63 -0.83 24.02
CA SER A 271 6.93 -0.07 25.10
C SER A 271 7.16 1.45 25.10
N LEU A 272 7.38 2.12 23.95
CA LEU A 272 7.55 3.58 23.91
C LEU A 272 6.26 4.30 23.49
N GLU A 273 5.47 4.74 24.47
CA GLU A 273 4.37 5.70 24.27
C GLU A 273 4.90 7.14 24.23
N SER A 274 4.38 7.96 23.32
CA SER A 274 4.65 9.40 23.32
C SER A 274 3.67 10.16 24.22
N ASN A 275 4.19 11.03 25.08
CA ASN A 275 3.41 11.89 25.97
C ASN A 275 3.23 13.31 25.41
N ASP A 276 3.78 13.57 24.24
CA ASP A 276 3.96 14.89 23.63
C ASP A 276 3.05 15.08 22.41
N ALA A 277 3.11 16.25 21.77
CA ALA A 277 2.35 16.54 20.55
C ALA A 277 2.88 15.75 19.35
N ASN A 278 2.11 15.73 18.25
CA ASN A 278 2.55 15.18 16.97
C ASN A 278 3.90 15.80 16.53
N GLU A 279 4.92 14.96 16.33
CA GLU A 279 6.29 15.38 16.00
C GLU A 279 6.88 14.56 14.84
N LEU A 280 7.63 15.21 13.96
CA LEU A 280 8.49 14.60 12.94
C LEU A 280 9.96 14.72 13.39
N ILE A 281 10.56 13.61 13.83
CA ILE A 281 11.93 13.59 14.35
C ILE A 281 12.91 13.26 13.22
N ASP A 282 13.82 14.19 12.92
CA ASP A 282 14.85 14.04 11.87
C ASP A 282 16.22 13.55 12.37
N SER A 283 16.40 13.40 13.69
CA SER A 283 17.62 12.87 14.32
C SER A 283 18.05 11.51 13.76
N PHE A 284 17.09 10.72 13.26
CA PHE A 284 17.31 9.42 12.61
C PHE A 284 17.89 9.52 11.17
N THR A 285 18.23 10.72 10.69
CA THR A 285 18.99 10.88 9.44
C THR A 285 20.39 10.26 9.56
N TYR A 286 21.08 10.53 10.68
CA TYR A 286 22.43 10.06 10.96
C TYR A 286 22.35 8.89 11.94
N LEU A 287 22.57 7.68 11.44
CA LEU A 287 22.44 6.43 12.19
C LEU A 287 23.77 5.74 12.31
N ASN A 288 24.09 5.25 13.51
CA ASN A 288 25.27 4.45 13.74
C ASN A 288 25.14 3.09 13.01
N PRO A 289 26.06 2.75 12.09
CA PRO A 289 25.94 1.54 11.28
C PRO A 289 26.26 0.25 12.04
N LYS A 290 26.81 0.33 13.26
CA LYS A 290 27.31 -0.84 14.01
C LYS A 290 26.22 -1.78 14.53
N LEU A 291 25.00 -1.31 14.79
CA LEU A 291 23.88 -2.18 15.17
C LEU A 291 23.21 -2.82 13.95
N PRO A 292 22.79 -2.09 12.89
CA PRO A 292 22.21 -2.72 11.70
C PRO A 292 23.24 -3.58 10.95
N TRP A 293 24.48 -3.09 10.85
CA TRP A 293 25.66 -3.72 10.29
C TRP A 293 25.36 -4.54 9.01
N ALA A 294 25.87 -5.76 8.90
CA ALA A 294 25.67 -6.64 7.76
C ALA A 294 24.22 -7.12 7.52
N ALA A 295 23.29 -6.78 8.42
CA ALA A 295 21.86 -6.98 8.25
C ALA A 295 21.12 -5.74 7.71
N GLY A 296 21.70 -4.53 7.78
CA GLY A 296 20.94 -3.30 7.50
C GLY A 296 21.68 -1.97 7.27
N ALA A 297 23.01 -1.92 7.16
CA ALA A 297 23.76 -0.66 7.18
C ALA A 297 23.98 0.04 5.83
N ILE A 298 23.80 -0.62 4.68
CA ILE A 298 24.18 -0.04 3.37
C ILE A 298 23.37 1.21 3.04
N ILE A 299 24.06 2.16 2.40
CA ILE A 299 23.50 3.36 1.79
C ILE A 299 23.66 3.23 0.27
N SER A 300 22.64 3.54 -0.52
CA SER A 300 22.67 3.46 -1.98
C SER A 300 21.86 4.58 -2.64
N VAL A 301 21.82 4.58 -3.97
CA VAL A 301 21.09 5.52 -4.85
C VAL A 301 20.30 4.72 -5.88
N LEU A 302 19.12 5.21 -6.29
CA LEU A 302 18.18 4.48 -7.16
C LEU A 302 18.81 3.81 -8.39
N ASN A 303 19.73 4.47 -9.10
CA ASN A 303 20.34 3.92 -10.31
C ASN A 303 21.28 2.73 -10.03
N GLU A 304 21.96 2.75 -8.88
CA GLU A 304 22.81 1.63 -8.44
C GLU A 304 21.98 0.52 -7.79
N GLN A 305 20.88 0.84 -7.10
CA GLN A 305 19.88 -0.15 -6.70
C GLN A 305 19.31 -0.89 -7.92
N ILE A 306 18.89 -0.21 -9.00
CA ILE A 306 18.43 -0.88 -10.23
C ILE A 306 19.52 -1.78 -10.85
N THR A 307 20.78 -1.35 -10.80
CA THR A 307 21.92 -2.16 -11.26
C THR A 307 22.06 -3.42 -10.40
N TRP A 308 21.87 -3.27 -9.09
CA TRP A 308 21.84 -4.37 -8.15
C TRP A 308 20.63 -5.31 -8.35
N ALA A 309 19.44 -4.80 -8.64
CA ALA A 309 18.24 -5.62 -8.88
C ALA A 309 18.42 -6.57 -10.06
N ARG A 310 18.95 -6.07 -11.19
CA ARG A 310 19.30 -6.86 -12.38
C ARG A 310 20.29 -7.97 -12.03
N GLN A 311 21.32 -7.64 -11.25
CA GLN A 311 22.32 -8.63 -10.82
C GLN A 311 21.76 -9.63 -9.79
N LEU A 312 20.94 -9.18 -8.84
CA LEU A 312 20.37 -10.02 -7.79
C LEU A 312 19.40 -11.07 -8.35
N VAL A 313 18.59 -10.69 -9.35
CA VAL A 313 17.50 -11.54 -9.88
C VAL A 313 17.85 -12.21 -11.20
N LYS A 314 18.33 -11.46 -12.21
CA LYS A 314 18.68 -12.02 -13.53
C LYS A 314 20.14 -12.51 -13.62
N ASN A 315 21.00 -12.13 -12.67
CA ASN A 315 22.45 -12.39 -12.70
C ASN A 315 23.14 -11.81 -13.95
N ASP A 316 22.74 -10.59 -14.32
CA ASP A 316 23.11 -9.87 -15.55
C ASP A 316 24.62 -9.86 -15.85
N GLN A 317 25.47 -9.54 -14.87
CA GLN A 317 26.93 -9.53 -15.02
C GLN A 317 27.61 -10.86 -14.67
N ASN A 318 26.83 -11.93 -14.46
CA ASN A 318 27.31 -13.29 -14.14
C ASN A 318 28.20 -13.37 -12.88
N LEU A 319 27.88 -12.56 -11.87
CA LEU A 319 28.61 -12.55 -10.59
C LEU A 319 28.57 -13.91 -9.89
N LEU A 320 27.44 -14.63 -10.01
CA LEU A 320 27.27 -16.02 -9.61
C LEU A 320 27.26 -16.95 -10.84
N SER A 321 27.60 -18.21 -10.64
CA SER A 321 27.31 -19.28 -11.60
C SER A 321 25.80 -19.43 -11.81
N ALA A 322 25.40 -19.88 -13.01
CA ALA A 322 23.99 -20.13 -13.32
C ALA A 322 23.34 -21.16 -12.35
N SER A 323 24.11 -22.14 -11.86
CA SER A 323 23.68 -23.09 -10.84
C SER A 323 23.41 -22.41 -9.49
N MET A 324 24.33 -21.57 -9.00
CA MET A 324 24.17 -20.90 -7.71
C MET A 324 23.04 -19.85 -7.75
N GLN A 325 22.90 -19.13 -8.87
CA GLN A 325 21.75 -18.22 -9.06
C GLN A 325 20.42 -18.99 -9.10
N THR A 326 20.37 -20.14 -9.79
CA THR A 326 19.17 -21.01 -9.82
C THR A 326 18.83 -21.49 -8.40
N GLN A 327 19.84 -21.87 -7.62
CA GLN A 327 19.65 -22.31 -6.24
C GLN A 327 19.14 -21.18 -5.35
N ARG A 328 19.73 -19.98 -5.46
CA ARG A 328 19.31 -18.77 -4.73
C ARG A 328 17.80 -18.49 -4.84
N LEU A 329 17.23 -18.65 -6.03
CA LEU A 329 15.84 -18.32 -6.32
C LEU A 329 14.86 -19.48 -6.07
N ASN A 330 15.31 -20.74 -6.11
CA ASN A 330 14.42 -21.90 -6.01
C ASN A 330 14.40 -22.53 -4.62
N ASP A 331 15.53 -22.57 -3.93
CA ASP A 331 15.67 -23.22 -2.62
C ASP A 331 15.09 -22.27 -1.55
N THR A 332 13.76 -22.32 -1.43
CA THR A 332 12.95 -21.32 -0.71
C THR A 332 12.13 -21.92 0.43
N ALA A 333 12.14 -21.24 1.57
CA ALA A 333 11.26 -21.52 2.70
C ALA A 333 10.01 -20.63 2.68
N ALA A 334 8.82 -21.20 2.93
CA ALA A 334 7.59 -20.43 3.04
C ALA A 334 7.50 -19.75 4.42
N GLY A 335 7.08 -18.49 4.45
CA GLY A 335 7.04 -17.67 5.65
C GLY A 335 6.18 -16.43 5.49
N SER A 336 6.53 -15.38 6.23
CA SER A 336 6.07 -14.01 5.98
C SER A 336 7.19 -13.00 6.18
N VAL A 337 7.13 -11.88 5.44
CA VAL A 337 8.02 -10.72 5.61
C VAL A 337 7.12 -9.50 5.84
N ALA A 338 7.36 -8.76 6.92
CA ALA A 338 6.56 -7.58 7.30
C ALA A 338 5.03 -7.82 7.27
N GLY A 339 4.57 -8.99 7.74
CA GLY A 339 3.15 -9.36 7.80
C GLY A 339 2.55 -9.87 6.48
N ILE A 340 3.33 -10.00 5.41
CA ILE A 340 2.87 -10.41 4.08
C ILE A 340 3.38 -11.83 3.74
N PRO A 341 2.57 -12.71 3.11
CA PRO A 341 3.03 -14.02 2.63
C PRO A 341 4.25 -13.93 1.72
N ALA A 342 5.29 -14.70 2.03
CA ALA A 342 6.54 -14.68 1.29
C ALA A 342 7.19 -16.06 1.19
N ARG A 343 8.08 -16.21 0.21
CA ARG A 343 9.03 -17.33 0.12
C ARG A 343 10.46 -16.80 0.13
N TYR A 344 11.23 -17.16 1.14
CA TYR A 344 12.59 -16.66 1.34
C TYR A 344 13.60 -17.68 0.76
N GLY A 345 14.35 -17.27 -0.25
CA GLY A 345 15.44 -18.01 -0.87
C GLY A 345 16.79 -17.70 -0.21
N LEU A 346 17.90 -17.84 -0.95
CA LEU A 346 19.23 -17.54 -0.40
C LEU A 346 19.50 -16.03 -0.40
N ALA A 347 19.11 -15.38 0.70
CA ALA A 347 19.19 -13.93 0.94
C ALA A 347 18.41 -13.04 -0.04
N VAL A 348 17.30 -13.56 -0.57
CA VAL A 348 16.35 -12.89 -1.47
C VAL A 348 14.96 -13.46 -1.19
N TYR A 349 13.87 -12.74 -1.45
CA TYR A 349 12.53 -13.33 -1.31
C TYR A 349 11.59 -13.02 -2.48
N HIS A 350 10.56 -13.86 -2.55
CA HIS A 350 9.43 -13.74 -3.45
C HIS A 350 8.18 -13.38 -2.66
N MET A 351 7.41 -12.43 -3.17
CA MET A 351 6.09 -12.07 -2.65
C MET A 351 5.14 -11.77 -3.81
N ASN A 352 3.84 -11.98 -3.61
CA ASN A 352 2.83 -11.56 -4.58
C ASN A 352 2.23 -10.22 -4.15
N SER A 353 1.88 -9.35 -5.09
CA SER A 353 1.02 -8.18 -4.81
C SER A 353 -0.40 -8.64 -4.46
N PHE A 354 -0.96 -8.05 -3.41
CA PHE A 354 -2.34 -8.32 -2.99
C PHE A 354 -3.39 -7.70 -3.93
N TYR A 355 -3.02 -6.70 -4.74
CA TYR A 355 -3.91 -6.07 -5.72
C TYR A 355 -4.11 -6.92 -6.98
N ASN A 356 -3.00 -7.35 -7.61
CA ASN A 356 -3.02 -7.90 -8.97
C ASN A 356 -2.37 -9.29 -9.10
N GLY A 357 -1.83 -9.83 -8.00
CA GLY A 357 -1.14 -11.13 -7.98
C GLY A 357 0.28 -11.11 -8.55
N SER A 358 0.77 -9.99 -9.10
CA SER A 358 2.12 -9.86 -9.67
C SER A 358 3.17 -10.43 -8.71
N ASN A 359 4.06 -11.27 -9.22
CA ASN A 359 5.11 -11.97 -8.49
C ASN A 359 6.39 -11.12 -8.49
N PHE A 360 6.72 -10.58 -7.32
CA PHE A 360 7.90 -9.75 -7.08
C PHE A 360 9.01 -10.61 -6.48
N THR A 361 10.22 -10.49 -7.04
CA THR A 361 11.43 -11.15 -6.57
C THR A 361 12.48 -10.09 -6.23
N GLY A 362 12.99 -10.07 -5.00
CA GLY A 362 13.85 -8.98 -4.53
C GLY A 362 13.95 -8.89 -3.01
N HIS A 363 14.00 -7.68 -2.47
CA HIS A 363 14.04 -7.42 -1.03
C HIS A 363 13.57 -6.00 -0.68
N SER A 364 12.86 -5.83 0.46
CA SER A 364 12.56 -4.50 1.05
C SER A 364 13.53 -4.11 2.16
N GLY A 365 13.73 -2.80 2.33
CA GLY A 365 14.50 -2.18 3.40
C GLY A 365 13.63 -1.43 4.40
N ALA A 366 13.93 -1.53 5.69
CA ALA A 366 13.41 -0.64 6.71
C ALA A 366 14.49 -0.39 7.77
N ILE A 367 14.63 0.86 8.19
CA ILE A 367 15.51 1.34 9.26
C ILE A 367 14.96 2.70 9.71
N PHE A 368 14.98 3.05 11.00
CA PHE A 368 14.36 4.31 11.48
C PHE A 368 14.78 5.52 10.64
N GLY A 369 13.81 6.28 10.15
CA GLY A 369 14.03 7.37 9.19
C GLY A 369 13.84 7.00 7.70
N PHE A 370 13.86 5.72 7.30
CA PHE A 370 13.87 5.33 5.88
C PHE A 370 13.21 3.95 5.61
N THR A 371 12.45 3.81 4.52
CA THR A 371 12.20 2.49 3.91
C THR A 371 12.59 2.47 2.43
N SER A 372 12.93 1.29 1.94
CA SER A 372 13.34 1.02 0.57
C SER A 372 12.61 -0.23 0.06
N SER A 373 12.46 -0.38 -1.25
CA SER A 373 11.99 -1.62 -1.87
C SER A 373 12.56 -1.81 -3.26
N LEU A 374 13.27 -2.93 -3.42
CA LEU A 374 13.98 -3.30 -4.65
C LEU A 374 13.49 -4.65 -5.17
N PHE A 375 12.72 -4.64 -6.26
CA PHE A 375 12.13 -5.87 -6.81
C PHE A 375 12.10 -5.91 -8.33
N TYR A 376 12.13 -7.13 -8.85
CA TYR A 376 11.76 -7.47 -10.21
C TYR A 376 10.36 -8.08 -10.23
N ASN A 377 9.47 -7.58 -11.08
CA ASN A 377 8.16 -8.16 -11.36
C ASN A 377 8.26 -9.14 -12.54
N GLN A 378 7.83 -10.39 -12.32
CA GLN A 378 7.92 -11.48 -13.31
C GLN A 378 6.93 -11.36 -14.47
N GLU A 379 5.75 -10.79 -14.23
CA GLU A 379 4.69 -10.62 -15.23
C GLU A 379 4.95 -9.40 -16.13
N THR A 380 5.57 -8.34 -15.61
CA THR A 380 5.85 -7.12 -16.39
C THR A 380 7.24 -7.06 -17.01
N ASP A 381 8.16 -7.93 -16.57
CA ASP A 381 9.60 -7.93 -16.90
C ASP A 381 10.30 -6.61 -16.56
N LEU A 382 9.87 -5.98 -15.46
CA LEU A 382 10.37 -4.68 -14.97
C LEU A 382 11.00 -4.76 -13.58
N PHE A 383 12.00 -3.93 -13.37
CA PHE A 383 12.61 -3.65 -12.07
C PHE A 383 12.08 -2.36 -11.50
N TYR A 384 11.83 -2.37 -10.20
CA TYR A 384 11.41 -1.25 -9.39
C TYR A 384 12.44 -1.04 -8.29
N ALA A 385 12.89 0.20 -8.13
CA ALA A 385 13.51 0.71 -6.92
C ALA A 385 12.62 1.84 -6.38
N VAL A 386 12.33 1.84 -5.08
CA VAL A 386 11.54 2.87 -4.41
C VAL A 386 12.20 3.16 -3.07
N ASP A 387 12.54 4.42 -2.80
CA ASP A 387 13.01 4.88 -1.49
C ASP A 387 12.04 5.92 -0.93
N VAL A 388 11.78 5.87 0.38
CA VAL A 388 11.01 6.89 1.10
C VAL A 388 11.71 7.29 2.39
N ASN A 389 11.66 8.58 2.74
CA ASN A 389 12.38 9.13 3.88
C ASN A 389 11.59 9.11 5.21
N GLN A 390 10.82 8.05 5.45
CA GLN A 390 10.18 7.82 6.74
C GLN A 390 10.15 6.33 7.12
N TYR A 391 10.41 6.04 8.39
CA TYR A 391 10.09 4.76 9.06
C TYR A 391 10.12 4.97 10.58
N PRO A 392 9.15 4.47 11.37
CA PRO A 392 7.95 3.74 10.95
C PRO A 392 6.95 4.60 10.17
N ALA A 393 6.12 3.95 9.37
CA ALA A 393 5.05 4.53 8.58
C ALA A 393 3.99 3.45 8.27
N TRP A 394 2.74 3.85 8.02
CA TRP A 394 1.67 2.92 7.63
C TRP A 394 1.88 2.40 6.20
N GLN A 395 2.04 3.33 5.25
CA GLN A 395 2.58 3.07 3.92
C GLN A 395 4.12 2.97 3.99
N THR A 396 4.69 2.13 3.16
CA THR A 396 6.14 1.94 3.01
C THR A 396 6.51 2.01 1.53
N ALA A 397 7.81 2.02 1.21
CA ALA A 397 8.29 1.96 -0.19
C ALA A 397 7.68 0.80 -1.02
N ARG A 398 7.26 -0.30 -0.38
CA ARG A 398 6.55 -1.43 -1.01
C ARG A 398 5.16 -1.03 -1.52
N ASP A 399 4.44 -0.20 -0.77
CA ASP A 399 3.04 0.13 -1.05
C ASP A 399 2.96 1.13 -2.21
N PHE A 400 3.87 2.11 -2.22
CA PHE A 400 4.22 2.94 -3.38
C PHE A 400 4.56 2.10 -4.63
N MET A 401 5.45 1.10 -4.50
CA MET A 401 5.78 0.19 -5.60
C MET A 401 4.54 -0.54 -6.13
N TRP A 402 3.63 -0.99 -5.25
CA TRP A 402 2.42 -1.70 -5.65
C TRP A 402 1.38 -0.81 -6.34
N GLN A 403 1.19 0.45 -5.94
CA GLN A 403 0.33 1.38 -6.71
C GLN A 403 0.88 1.67 -8.10
N ILE A 404 2.21 1.88 -8.20
CA ILE A 404 2.88 2.10 -9.47
C ILE A 404 2.71 0.85 -10.36
N ASP A 405 2.96 -0.34 -9.83
CA ASP A 405 2.78 -1.60 -10.57
C ASP A 405 1.33 -1.82 -11.01
N LYS A 406 0.33 -1.51 -10.17
CA LYS A 406 -1.10 -1.59 -10.51
C LYS A 406 -1.38 -0.90 -11.85
N GLY A 407 -0.95 0.37 -11.98
CA GLY A 407 -1.14 1.14 -13.21
C GLY A 407 -0.26 0.71 -14.37
N VAL A 408 1.02 0.41 -14.12
CA VAL A 408 1.94 -0.07 -15.17
C VAL A 408 1.45 -1.39 -15.76
N ARG A 409 1.01 -2.32 -14.91
CA ARG A 409 0.45 -3.61 -15.32
C ARG A 409 -0.82 -3.44 -16.14
N PHE A 410 -1.72 -2.52 -15.77
CA PHE A 410 -2.88 -2.19 -16.62
C PHE A 410 -2.44 -1.72 -18.02
N SER A 411 -1.38 -0.90 -18.10
CA SER A 411 -0.84 -0.39 -19.36
C SER A 411 -0.15 -1.46 -20.22
N GLN A 412 0.30 -2.56 -19.63
CA GLN A 412 0.86 -3.69 -20.37
C GLN A 412 -0.21 -4.68 -20.84
N ASP A 413 -1.17 -5.01 -19.96
CA ASP A 413 -2.25 -5.97 -20.23
C ASP A 413 -3.39 -5.36 -21.07
N GLN A 414 -3.31 -4.06 -21.42
CA GLN A 414 -4.33 -3.35 -22.19
C GLN A 414 -4.64 -4.03 -23.53
N ASN A 415 -5.92 -4.33 -23.73
CA ASN A 415 -6.44 -5.02 -24.91
C ASN A 415 -7.68 -4.32 -25.52
N GLY A 416 -8.10 -3.21 -24.91
CA GLY A 416 -9.34 -2.52 -25.23
C GLY A 416 -9.23 -1.51 -26.35
N ASN A 417 -10.37 -1.25 -26.99
CA ASN A 417 -10.47 -0.43 -28.20
C ASN A 417 -10.50 1.10 -27.94
N CYS A 418 -10.56 1.53 -26.68
CA CYS A 418 -10.53 2.95 -26.27
C CYS A 418 -9.14 3.41 -25.77
N THR A 419 -8.14 2.53 -25.87
CA THR A 419 -6.73 2.76 -25.52
C THR A 419 -6.09 3.90 -26.32
N GLY A 420 -5.20 4.68 -25.69
CA GLY A 420 -4.36 5.68 -26.38
C GLY A 420 -5.15 6.89 -26.89
N SER A 421 -5.15 7.16 -28.20
CA SER A 421 -5.93 8.26 -28.81
C SER A 421 -6.60 7.82 -30.12
N PRO A 422 -7.63 6.95 -30.07
CA PRO A 422 -8.34 6.49 -31.24
C PRO A 422 -9.23 7.62 -31.77
N GLN A 423 -9.10 7.93 -33.05
CA GLN A 423 -9.92 8.91 -33.75
C GLN A 423 -10.49 8.29 -35.04
N PRO A 424 -11.82 8.18 -35.20
CA PRO A 424 -12.85 8.59 -34.25
C PRO A 424 -12.89 7.72 -32.98
N VAL A 425 -13.42 8.28 -31.90
CA VAL A 425 -13.75 7.52 -30.66
C VAL A 425 -14.79 6.45 -30.99
N PRO A 426 -14.62 5.18 -30.54
CA PRO A 426 -15.63 4.14 -30.71
C PRO A 426 -16.97 4.49 -30.04
N SER A 427 -18.09 4.01 -30.59
CA SER A 427 -19.39 4.09 -29.91
C SER A 427 -19.51 3.15 -28.70
N THR A 428 -18.59 2.19 -28.57
CA THR A 428 -18.57 1.18 -27.52
C THR A 428 -17.13 0.93 -27.11
N CYS A 429 -16.77 1.21 -25.85
CA CYS A 429 -15.52 0.78 -25.25
C CYS A 429 -15.65 -0.64 -24.70
N THR A 430 -14.71 -1.51 -25.06
CA THR A 430 -14.64 -2.92 -24.63
C THR A 430 -13.20 -3.27 -24.30
N GLY A 431 -12.98 -4.19 -23.36
CA GLY A 431 -11.64 -4.60 -22.91
C GLY A 431 -10.94 -3.53 -22.05
N LEU A 432 -9.80 -3.88 -21.45
CA LEU A 432 -9.01 -2.97 -20.62
C LEU A 432 -8.34 -1.90 -21.50
N SER A 433 -8.75 -0.64 -21.32
CA SER A 433 -8.23 0.52 -22.05
C SER A 433 -7.57 1.51 -21.10
N VAL A 434 -6.28 1.79 -21.28
CA VAL A 434 -5.55 2.79 -20.48
C VAL A 434 -5.32 4.06 -21.30
N ARG A 435 -5.45 5.22 -20.63
CA ARG A 435 -5.30 6.54 -21.23
C ARG A 435 -4.56 7.50 -20.31
N THR A 436 -3.74 8.36 -20.92
CA THR A 436 -3.09 9.51 -20.27
C THR A 436 -3.61 10.85 -20.83
N SER A 437 -4.77 10.81 -21.49
CA SER A 437 -5.38 11.96 -22.17
C SER A 437 -6.89 11.79 -22.33
N SER A 438 -7.58 12.93 -22.27
CA SER A 438 -9.02 13.05 -22.48
C SER A 438 -9.49 12.51 -23.83
N PHE A 439 -10.80 12.29 -23.97
CA PHE A 439 -11.45 12.33 -25.27
C PHE A 439 -12.85 12.93 -25.19
N THR A 440 -13.31 13.47 -26.31
CA THR A 440 -14.65 14.07 -26.44
C THR A 440 -15.59 13.12 -27.16
N VAL A 441 -16.75 12.82 -26.56
CA VAL A 441 -17.89 12.20 -27.23
C VAL A 441 -18.59 13.29 -28.06
N PRO A 442 -18.70 13.17 -29.40
CA PRO A 442 -19.29 14.21 -30.23
C PRO A 442 -20.75 14.51 -29.87
N THR A 443 -21.15 15.78 -29.91
CA THR A 443 -22.52 16.22 -29.63
C THR A 443 -23.55 15.42 -30.45
N GLY A 444 -24.54 14.84 -29.76
CA GLY A 444 -25.58 13.99 -30.33
C GLY A 444 -25.25 12.49 -30.38
N ASN A 445 -24.00 12.09 -30.13
CA ASN A 445 -23.60 10.68 -30.15
C ASN A 445 -23.80 9.97 -28.79
N SER A 446 -23.70 8.65 -28.82
CA SER A 446 -23.71 7.79 -27.64
C SER A 446 -22.39 7.03 -27.49
N LEU A 447 -22.00 6.80 -26.23
CA LEU A 447 -20.88 5.96 -25.82
C LEU A 447 -21.38 4.90 -24.84
N THR A 448 -21.17 3.62 -25.14
CA THR A 448 -21.34 2.51 -24.19
C THR A 448 -19.97 2.05 -23.68
N ILE A 449 -19.87 1.64 -22.42
CA ILE A 449 -18.66 1.06 -21.82
C ILE A 449 -19.07 -0.31 -21.25
N GLU A 450 -18.59 -1.39 -21.87
CA GLU A 450 -18.87 -2.79 -21.49
C GLU A 450 -17.77 -3.36 -20.57
N PRO A 451 -18.03 -4.37 -19.73
CA PRO A 451 -17.01 -4.89 -18.81
C PRO A 451 -15.71 -5.36 -19.49
N SER A 452 -14.57 -5.10 -18.86
CA SER A 452 -13.23 -5.43 -19.38
C SER A 452 -13.02 -6.93 -19.62
N GLN A 453 -13.72 -7.78 -18.84
CA GLN A 453 -13.51 -9.24 -18.72
C GLN A 453 -12.09 -9.64 -18.25
N VAL A 454 -11.27 -8.67 -17.82
CA VAL A 454 -9.93 -8.91 -17.26
C VAL A 454 -10.06 -9.02 -15.75
N ILE A 455 -9.56 -10.12 -15.19
CA ILE A 455 -9.60 -10.41 -13.75
C ILE A 455 -8.16 -10.71 -13.30
N TYR A 456 -7.72 -10.00 -12.27
CA TYR A 456 -6.51 -10.30 -11.53
C TYR A 456 -6.86 -11.09 -10.25
N THR A 457 -5.95 -11.96 -9.79
CA THR A 457 -6.13 -12.70 -8.54
C THR A 457 -5.02 -12.30 -7.56
N GLY A 458 -5.39 -11.48 -6.59
CA GLY A 458 -4.58 -11.14 -5.43
C GLY A 458 -5.04 -11.92 -4.19
N TYR A 459 -4.94 -11.30 -3.02
CA TYR A 459 -5.36 -11.90 -1.75
C TYR A 459 -5.81 -10.85 -0.74
N ASP A 460 -6.63 -11.27 0.22
CA ASP A 460 -7.11 -10.42 1.32
C ASP A 460 -6.08 -10.41 2.46
N THR A 461 -5.47 -9.26 2.74
CA THR A 461 -4.51 -9.10 3.83
C THR A 461 -5.15 -9.14 5.23
N SER A 462 -6.47 -9.00 5.32
CA SER A 462 -7.23 -9.10 6.59
C SER A 462 -7.60 -10.55 6.94
N ASP A 463 -7.69 -11.44 5.95
CA ASP A 463 -7.97 -12.87 6.14
C ASP A 463 -6.71 -13.73 5.85
N CYS A 464 -5.70 -13.52 6.69
CA CYS A 464 -4.43 -14.24 6.68
C CYS A 464 -4.27 -15.12 7.93
N SER A 465 -3.69 -16.31 7.76
CA SER A 465 -3.32 -17.22 8.84
C SER A 465 -1.87 -17.71 8.69
N THR A 466 -1.20 -18.00 9.81
CA THR A 466 0.19 -18.49 9.84
C THR A 466 0.24 -19.88 10.48
N ASP A 467 0.87 -20.82 9.78
CA ASP A 467 1.16 -22.15 10.31
C ASP A 467 2.27 -22.08 11.38
N SER A 468 1.94 -22.47 12.61
CA SER A 468 2.87 -22.42 13.74
C SER A 468 4.02 -23.42 13.66
N THR A 469 3.92 -24.45 12.81
CA THR A 469 4.98 -25.45 12.57
C THR A 469 5.90 -25.06 11.42
N THR A 470 5.32 -24.62 10.28
CA THR A 470 6.10 -24.31 9.06
C THR A 470 6.46 -22.84 8.92
N GLY A 471 5.76 -21.94 9.61
CA GLY A 471 5.90 -20.49 9.47
C GLY A 471 5.21 -19.91 8.24
N ALA A 472 4.72 -20.76 7.33
CA ALA A 472 4.04 -20.33 6.12
C ALA A 472 2.79 -19.50 6.48
N MET A 473 2.73 -18.29 5.92
CA MET A 473 1.52 -17.48 5.95
C MET A 473 0.71 -17.71 4.67
N THR A 474 -0.60 -17.85 4.82
CA THR A 474 -1.56 -18.04 3.72
C THR A 474 -2.77 -17.16 3.94
N CYS A 475 -3.19 -16.46 2.88
CA CYS A 475 -4.34 -15.56 2.91
C CYS A 475 -5.39 -16.01 1.88
N THR A 476 -6.64 -15.62 2.09
CA THR A 476 -7.74 -15.93 1.16
C THR A 476 -7.55 -15.19 -0.17
N ALA A 477 -7.70 -15.89 -1.30
CA ALA A 477 -7.53 -15.32 -2.63
C ALA A 477 -8.69 -14.37 -2.98
N MET A 478 -8.37 -13.21 -3.56
CA MET A 478 -9.32 -12.17 -3.96
C MET A 478 -9.25 -11.92 -5.47
N ASN A 479 -10.40 -11.86 -6.14
CA ASN A 479 -10.46 -11.57 -7.57
C ASN A 479 -10.85 -10.11 -7.82
N ASN A 480 -9.95 -9.36 -8.46
CA ASN A 480 -10.11 -7.95 -8.74
C ASN A 480 -10.33 -7.74 -10.25
N THR A 481 -11.50 -7.23 -10.62
CA THR A 481 -11.83 -6.94 -12.02
C THR A 481 -11.12 -5.66 -12.46
N ALA A 482 -10.42 -5.70 -13.59
CA ALA A 482 -9.72 -4.53 -14.11
C ALA A 482 -10.69 -3.47 -14.66
N PRO A 483 -10.34 -2.17 -14.62
CA PRO A 483 -11.09 -1.12 -15.30
C PRO A 483 -11.31 -1.47 -16.78
N THR A 484 -12.48 -1.12 -17.32
CA THR A 484 -12.66 -1.08 -18.78
C THR A 484 -11.95 0.13 -19.35
N LEU A 485 -12.05 1.25 -18.65
CA LEU A 485 -11.45 2.51 -19.05
C LEU A 485 -10.84 3.17 -17.83
N VAL A 486 -9.53 3.35 -17.84
CA VAL A 486 -8.79 4.05 -16.79
C VAL A 486 -7.99 5.21 -17.38
N PHE A 487 -8.10 6.36 -16.72
CA PHE A 487 -7.37 7.58 -17.00
C PHE A 487 -6.31 7.81 -15.93
N TYR A 488 -5.09 8.17 -16.34
CA TYR A 488 -4.02 8.63 -15.47
C TYR A 488 -3.61 10.05 -15.85
N GLY A 489 -3.79 11.01 -14.96
CA GLY A 489 -3.32 12.39 -15.16
C GLY A 489 -3.87 13.37 -14.13
N HIS A 490 -3.10 14.43 -13.88
CA HIS A 490 -3.52 15.56 -13.06
C HIS A 490 -4.33 16.57 -13.89
N ASP A 491 -5.28 17.26 -13.25
CA ASP A 491 -6.16 18.26 -13.87
C ASP A 491 -6.86 17.74 -15.15
N LEU A 492 -7.18 16.44 -15.17
CA LEU A 492 -7.58 15.69 -16.36
C LEU A 492 -9.09 15.42 -16.37
N GLU A 493 -9.78 15.89 -17.41
CA GLU A 493 -11.17 15.51 -17.70
C GLU A 493 -11.21 14.31 -18.64
N GLY A 494 -11.40 13.09 -18.12
CA GLY A 494 -11.26 11.84 -18.86
C GLY A 494 -12.22 11.73 -20.06
N ILE A 495 -13.52 11.60 -19.79
CA ILE A 495 -14.56 11.59 -20.83
C ILE A 495 -15.26 12.95 -20.84
N GLN A 496 -15.10 13.72 -21.92
CA GLN A 496 -15.85 14.96 -22.14
C GLN A 496 -17.09 14.67 -22.98
N ILE A 497 -18.28 15.01 -22.48
CA ILE A 497 -19.54 14.83 -23.19
C ILE A 497 -20.39 16.11 -23.15
N ASP A 498 -20.83 16.57 -24.32
CA ASP A 498 -21.83 17.63 -24.47
C ASP A 498 -23.23 16.99 -24.41
N SER A 499 -24.07 17.20 -25.41
CA SER A 499 -25.45 16.74 -25.41
C SER A 499 -25.52 15.37 -26.08
N GLY A 500 -25.31 14.29 -25.31
CA GLY A 500 -25.27 12.91 -25.80
C GLY A 500 -25.72 11.89 -24.76
N THR A 501 -25.38 10.61 -24.95
CA THR A 501 -25.65 9.55 -23.96
C THR A 501 -24.40 8.76 -23.62
N LEU A 502 -24.10 8.64 -22.33
CA LEU A 502 -23.10 7.68 -21.84
C LEU A 502 -23.85 6.53 -21.14
N THR A 503 -23.47 5.29 -21.42
CA THR A 503 -23.94 4.12 -20.69
C THR A 503 -22.74 3.33 -20.17
N LEU A 504 -22.62 3.21 -18.84
CA LEU A 504 -21.65 2.32 -18.19
C LEU A 504 -22.39 1.03 -17.80
N GLU A 505 -22.13 -0.06 -18.49
CA GLU A 505 -22.85 -1.34 -18.33
C GLU A 505 -22.55 -2.03 -16.98
N SER A 506 -23.40 -2.96 -16.57
CA SER A 506 -23.24 -3.68 -15.31
C SER A 506 -21.94 -4.49 -15.29
N GLY A 507 -21.12 -4.29 -14.25
CA GLY A 507 -19.78 -4.87 -14.13
C GLY A 507 -18.68 -4.15 -14.92
N ALA A 508 -19.00 -3.08 -15.65
CA ALA A 508 -18.00 -2.20 -16.25
C ALA A 508 -17.47 -1.22 -15.20
N ILE A 509 -16.17 -0.94 -15.25
CA ILE A 509 -15.48 -0.08 -14.29
C ILE A 509 -14.82 1.07 -15.07
N LEU A 510 -15.15 2.30 -14.68
CA LEU A 510 -14.56 3.54 -15.17
C LEU A 510 -13.72 4.16 -14.04
N GLN A 511 -12.44 4.44 -14.30
CA GLN A 511 -11.50 4.96 -13.30
C GLN A 511 -10.81 6.24 -13.75
N CYS A 512 -10.65 7.21 -12.84
CA CYS A 512 -9.78 8.39 -13.03
C CYS A 512 -8.80 8.46 -11.86
N SER A 513 -7.50 8.34 -12.15
CA SER A 513 -6.44 8.42 -11.15
C SER A 513 -5.60 9.68 -11.39
N GLY A 514 -5.45 10.50 -10.36
CA GLY A 514 -4.57 11.68 -10.32
C GLY A 514 -5.26 12.88 -9.69
N ARG A 515 -4.51 13.83 -9.13
CA ARG A 515 -5.08 15.04 -8.51
C ARG A 515 -5.98 15.82 -9.48
N HIS A 516 -7.20 16.17 -9.05
CA HIS A 516 -8.24 16.80 -9.85
C HIS A 516 -8.62 16.04 -11.15
N CYS A 517 -8.57 14.71 -11.13
CA CYS A 517 -9.01 13.87 -12.25
C CYS A 517 -10.54 13.76 -12.24
N SER A 518 -11.21 14.23 -13.28
CA SER A 518 -12.66 14.08 -13.47
C SER A 518 -12.95 12.91 -14.42
N ALA A 519 -13.57 11.83 -13.95
CA ALA A 519 -13.82 10.65 -14.78
C ALA A 519 -14.77 10.96 -15.96
N ILE A 520 -15.82 11.74 -15.69
CA ILE A 520 -16.75 12.29 -16.68
C ILE A 520 -16.87 13.80 -16.48
N ALA A 521 -16.65 14.58 -17.53
CA ALA A 521 -16.91 16.00 -17.58
C ALA A 521 -18.08 16.30 -18.54
N THR A 522 -19.10 17.02 -18.08
CA THR A 522 -20.36 17.24 -18.80
C THR A 522 -20.61 18.70 -19.16
N THR A 523 -21.18 18.92 -20.35
CA THR A 523 -21.67 20.21 -20.84
C THR A 523 -23.00 20.06 -21.57
N GLY A 524 -23.78 21.13 -21.70
CA GLY A 524 -25.00 21.09 -22.51
C GLY A 524 -26.15 20.34 -21.83
N SER A 525 -26.52 19.15 -22.31
CA SER A 525 -27.58 18.32 -21.71
C SER A 525 -27.37 16.81 -21.97
N PRO A 526 -26.38 16.17 -21.33
CA PRO A 526 -26.14 14.74 -21.47
C PRO A 526 -27.07 13.89 -20.60
N VAL A 527 -27.21 12.63 -20.99
CA VAL A 527 -27.81 11.57 -20.16
C VAL A 527 -26.74 10.53 -19.83
N LEU A 528 -26.43 10.34 -18.55
CA LEU A 528 -25.51 9.32 -18.05
C LEU A 528 -26.33 8.18 -17.42
N ASN A 529 -26.23 6.97 -17.97
CA ASN A 529 -26.86 5.75 -17.46
C ASN A 529 -25.78 4.84 -16.86
N ILE A 530 -25.73 4.74 -15.54
CA ILE A 530 -24.65 4.06 -14.80
C ILE A 530 -25.21 2.80 -14.15
N TYR A 531 -24.83 1.63 -14.67
CA TYR A 531 -25.10 0.31 -14.09
C TYR A 531 -23.84 -0.33 -13.48
N GLY A 532 -22.66 0.16 -13.86
CA GLY A 532 -21.36 -0.30 -13.38
C GLY A 532 -20.78 0.57 -12.26
N THR A 533 -19.44 0.57 -12.16
CA THR A 533 -18.69 1.30 -11.12
C THR A 533 -17.92 2.49 -11.69
N ILE A 534 -18.08 3.67 -11.11
CA ILE A 534 -17.17 4.79 -11.31
C ILE A 534 -16.30 4.92 -10.05
N THR A 535 -14.98 5.02 -10.21
CA THR A 535 -14.06 5.26 -9.09
C THR A 535 -13.05 6.35 -9.43
N THR A 536 -12.66 7.16 -8.46
CA THR A 536 -11.56 8.11 -8.59
C THR A 536 -10.53 7.96 -7.49
N GLU A 537 -9.25 8.06 -7.86
CA GLU A 537 -8.10 8.03 -6.96
C GLU A 537 -7.37 9.39 -7.02
N GLY A 538 -6.85 9.86 -5.89
CA GLY A 538 -6.19 11.15 -5.76
C GLY A 538 -7.11 12.33 -5.44
N THR A 539 -6.50 13.41 -4.96
CA THR A 539 -7.18 14.51 -4.28
C THR A 539 -7.95 15.44 -5.19
N GLY A 540 -9.14 15.85 -4.76
CA GLY A 540 -10.01 16.76 -5.52
C GLY A 540 -10.54 16.17 -6.83
N SER A 541 -10.40 14.85 -7.00
CA SER A 541 -10.94 14.11 -8.13
C SER A 541 -12.45 13.93 -8.03
N GLN A 542 -13.09 13.84 -9.19
CA GLN A 542 -14.55 13.87 -9.31
C GLN A 542 -15.01 12.72 -10.20
N ALA A 543 -15.95 11.92 -9.72
CA ALA A 543 -16.61 10.91 -10.54
C ALA A 543 -17.37 11.57 -11.71
N ILE A 544 -18.04 12.70 -11.44
CA ILE A 544 -18.77 13.48 -12.45
C ILE A 544 -18.57 14.97 -12.15
N LYS A 545 -18.19 15.74 -13.18
CA LYS A 545 -17.98 17.19 -13.13
C LYS A 545 -18.85 17.88 -14.20
N GLY A 546 -19.83 18.65 -13.77
CA GLY A 546 -20.76 19.38 -14.61
C GLY A 546 -20.40 20.84 -14.83
N SER A 547 -21.29 21.52 -15.54
CA SER A 547 -21.10 22.92 -15.95
C SER A 547 -22.41 23.71 -15.78
N SER A 548 -22.71 24.66 -16.65
CA SER A 548 -24.00 25.37 -16.64
C SER A 548 -25.08 24.64 -17.46
N GLY A 549 -24.98 23.32 -17.59
CA GLY A 549 -25.86 22.48 -18.40
C GLY A 549 -27.13 22.03 -17.68
N ASN A 550 -27.89 21.13 -18.32
CA ASN A 550 -29.00 20.42 -17.70
C ASN A 550 -28.69 18.92 -17.78
N GLU A 551 -27.82 18.47 -16.88
CA GLU A 551 -27.33 17.10 -16.79
C GLU A 551 -28.41 16.14 -16.27
N THR A 552 -28.57 14.97 -16.88
CA THR A 552 -29.35 13.86 -16.31
C THR A 552 -28.45 12.69 -15.97
N VAL A 553 -28.29 12.38 -14.70
CA VAL A 553 -27.51 11.25 -14.20
C VAL A 553 -28.46 10.20 -13.63
N LYS A 554 -28.23 8.92 -13.94
CA LYS A 554 -29.03 7.80 -13.45
C LYS A 554 -28.11 6.70 -12.94
N LEU A 555 -28.13 6.47 -11.63
CA LEU A 555 -27.44 5.37 -10.98
C LEU A 555 -28.45 4.23 -10.79
N TYR A 556 -28.29 3.15 -11.54
CA TYR A 556 -29.19 2.00 -11.55
C TYR A 556 -28.86 1.02 -10.41
N SER A 557 -29.77 0.09 -10.13
CA SER A 557 -29.58 -0.92 -9.08
C SER A 557 -28.27 -1.70 -9.27
N GLY A 558 -27.43 -1.74 -8.24
CA GLY A 558 -26.09 -2.35 -8.27
C GLY A 558 -24.96 -1.45 -8.77
N ALA A 559 -25.25 -0.22 -9.21
CA ALA A 559 -24.23 0.76 -9.54
C ALA A 559 -23.45 1.22 -8.30
N SER A 560 -22.20 1.59 -8.48
CA SER A 560 -21.36 2.13 -7.40
C SER A 560 -20.53 3.31 -7.87
N VAL A 561 -20.54 4.40 -7.12
CA VAL A 561 -19.74 5.60 -7.44
C VAL A 561 -18.92 6.00 -6.23
N SER A 562 -17.59 6.02 -6.39
CA SER A 562 -16.63 6.49 -5.40
C SER A 562 -15.87 7.69 -5.96
N GLY A 563 -16.01 8.85 -5.33
CA GLY A 563 -15.52 10.13 -5.83
C GLY A 563 -16.62 11.18 -5.95
N ASP A 564 -16.24 12.46 -5.96
CA ASP A 564 -17.19 13.56 -5.83
C ASP A 564 -18.06 13.73 -7.11
N ILE A 565 -19.33 14.13 -6.92
CA ILE A 565 -20.25 14.49 -8.00
C ILE A 565 -20.59 15.98 -7.87
N ASP A 566 -20.04 16.81 -8.75
CA ASP A 566 -20.46 18.20 -8.92
C ASP A 566 -21.21 18.28 -10.26
N LEU A 567 -22.48 18.68 -10.28
CA LEU A 567 -23.22 18.85 -11.53
C LEU A 567 -23.25 20.30 -12.03
N GLY A 568 -22.53 21.22 -11.38
CA GLY A 568 -22.47 22.62 -11.78
C GLY A 568 -23.81 23.36 -11.58
N THR A 569 -24.08 24.41 -12.36
CA THR A 569 -25.03 25.49 -12.05
C THR A 569 -26.41 25.44 -12.72
N GLY A 570 -26.70 24.49 -13.61
CA GLY A 570 -27.97 24.45 -14.35
C GLY A 570 -28.97 23.40 -13.83
N SER A 571 -30.04 23.13 -14.57
CA SER A 571 -31.21 22.38 -14.08
C SER A 571 -30.99 20.88 -14.19
N ASN A 572 -30.35 20.32 -13.16
CA ASN A 572 -29.83 18.97 -13.15
C ASN A 572 -30.82 17.98 -12.53
N GLU A 573 -30.76 16.72 -12.99
CA GLU A 573 -31.55 15.62 -12.47
C GLU A 573 -30.63 14.43 -12.14
N LEU A 574 -30.50 14.12 -10.86
CA LEU A 574 -29.85 12.88 -10.40
C LEU A 574 -30.92 11.88 -9.97
N ASN A 575 -31.00 10.73 -10.64
CA ASN A 575 -31.82 9.60 -10.24
C ASN A 575 -30.95 8.53 -9.58
N LEU A 576 -31.30 8.09 -8.38
CA LEU A 576 -30.73 6.89 -7.75
C LEU A 576 -31.80 5.80 -7.64
N GLU A 577 -31.51 4.61 -8.15
CA GLU A 577 -32.32 3.40 -7.92
C GLU A 577 -31.90 2.68 -6.63
N GLU A 578 -32.83 1.91 -6.07
CA GLU A 578 -32.60 1.04 -4.92
C GLU A 578 -31.44 0.06 -5.16
N GLY A 579 -30.47 0.02 -4.23
CA GLY A 579 -29.26 -0.78 -4.36
C GLY A 579 -28.13 -0.12 -5.17
N ALA A 580 -28.29 1.13 -5.63
CA ALA A 580 -27.15 1.96 -6.04
C ALA A 580 -26.38 2.48 -4.81
N SER A 581 -25.07 2.70 -4.94
CA SER A 581 -24.20 3.22 -3.86
C SER A 581 -23.39 4.44 -4.32
N PHE A 582 -23.18 5.39 -3.41
CA PHE A 582 -22.40 6.60 -3.66
C PHE A 582 -21.57 6.97 -2.43
N THR A 583 -20.27 7.20 -2.62
CA THR A 583 -19.32 7.64 -1.59
C THR A 583 -18.51 8.82 -2.13
N GLY A 584 -18.74 10.01 -1.56
CA GLY A 584 -18.07 11.25 -1.96
C GLY A 584 -18.88 12.46 -1.47
N ASN A 585 -18.43 13.66 -1.83
CA ASN A 585 -19.23 14.87 -1.72
C ASN A 585 -20.12 15.02 -2.96
N MET A 586 -21.31 15.57 -2.76
CA MET A 586 -22.20 15.93 -3.85
C MET A 586 -22.43 17.43 -3.85
N VAL A 587 -22.29 18.07 -5.01
CA VAL A 587 -22.50 19.51 -5.21
C VAL A 587 -23.58 19.72 -6.24
N LEU A 588 -24.64 20.40 -5.82
CA LEU A 588 -25.83 20.68 -6.61
C LEU A 588 -26.27 22.12 -6.38
N SER A 589 -26.57 22.82 -7.49
CA SER A 589 -26.95 24.23 -7.52
C SER A 589 -28.45 24.47 -7.72
N THR A 590 -29.16 23.46 -8.20
CA THR A 590 -30.59 23.50 -8.52
C THR A 590 -31.29 22.29 -7.90
N PRO A 591 -32.60 22.37 -7.64
CA PRO A 591 -33.09 21.72 -6.44
C PRO A 591 -33.56 20.26 -6.60
N ASP A 592 -33.38 19.53 -7.69
CA ASP A 592 -34.13 18.27 -7.88
C ASP A 592 -33.26 16.99 -7.95
N VAL A 593 -32.83 16.49 -6.78
CA VAL A 593 -32.37 15.09 -6.64
C VAL A 593 -33.57 14.17 -6.51
N LYS A 594 -33.67 13.16 -7.37
CA LYS A 594 -34.74 12.15 -7.32
C LYS A 594 -34.19 10.82 -6.81
N LEU A 595 -34.53 10.47 -5.59
CA LEU A 595 -34.34 9.10 -5.09
C LEU A 595 -35.52 8.26 -5.61
N SER A 596 -35.29 7.05 -6.10
CA SER A 596 -36.35 6.24 -6.74
C SER A 596 -36.30 4.76 -6.37
N SER A 597 -37.45 4.18 -6.07
CA SER A 597 -37.65 2.73 -5.99
C SER A 597 -38.93 2.35 -6.74
N GLY A 598 -38.75 1.65 -7.87
CA GLY A 598 -39.84 1.23 -8.74
C GLY A 598 -40.69 2.41 -9.26
N SER A 599 -41.93 2.51 -8.78
CA SER A 599 -42.85 3.62 -9.12
C SER A 599 -42.90 4.73 -8.06
N GLN A 600 -42.17 4.58 -6.95
CA GLN A 600 -42.04 5.60 -5.92
C GLN A 600 -40.78 6.43 -6.16
N TYR A 601 -40.84 7.72 -5.86
CA TYR A 601 -39.69 8.61 -5.87
C TYR A 601 -39.81 9.66 -4.78
N LEU A 602 -38.68 10.25 -4.40
CA LEU A 602 -38.57 11.42 -3.53
C LEU A 602 -37.71 12.47 -4.22
N SER A 603 -38.23 13.69 -4.38
CA SER A 603 -37.42 14.85 -4.76
C SER A 603 -36.85 15.50 -3.50
N VAL A 604 -35.53 15.52 -3.34
CA VAL A 604 -34.82 16.29 -2.30
C VAL A 604 -34.33 17.59 -2.93
N SER A 605 -34.71 18.71 -2.30
CA SER A 605 -34.53 20.08 -2.80
C SER A 605 -34.02 21.03 -1.72
N VAL A 606 -33.39 22.15 -2.10
CA VAL A 606 -33.10 23.27 -1.17
C VAL A 606 -33.88 24.49 -1.61
N ASP A 607 -34.59 25.12 -0.67
CA ASP A 607 -35.25 26.41 -0.86
C ASP A 607 -35.15 27.22 0.45
N ASN A 608 -34.63 28.45 0.39
CA ASN A 608 -34.48 29.37 1.53
C ASN A 608 -33.86 28.77 2.82
N ASN A 609 -32.71 28.08 2.73
CA ASN A 609 -32.06 27.34 3.84
C ASN A 609 -32.95 26.26 4.49
N GLN A 610 -33.87 25.68 3.70
CA GLN A 610 -34.62 24.49 4.09
C GLN A 610 -34.37 23.37 3.08
N VAL A 611 -34.01 22.19 3.59
CA VAL A 611 -34.07 20.96 2.79
C VAL A 611 -35.54 20.56 2.70
N MET A 612 -36.01 20.36 1.48
CA MET A 612 -37.40 20.14 1.11
C MET A 612 -37.50 18.77 0.43
N VAL A 613 -38.07 17.79 1.11
CA VAL A 613 -38.27 16.43 0.58
C VAL A 613 -39.72 16.28 0.15
N LYS A 614 -39.99 15.86 -1.09
CA LYS A 614 -41.35 15.56 -1.57
C LYS A 614 -41.44 14.15 -2.11
N ASP A 615 -42.52 13.43 -1.85
CA ASP A 615 -42.73 12.09 -2.38
C ASP A 615 -43.45 12.06 -3.74
N ALA A 616 -43.66 10.85 -4.28
CA ALA A 616 -44.38 10.61 -5.52
C ALA A 616 -45.85 11.06 -5.51
N ALA A 617 -46.44 11.29 -4.33
CA ALA A 617 -47.77 11.88 -4.15
C ALA A 617 -47.72 13.41 -3.98
N ASN A 618 -46.53 14.01 -4.12
CA ASN A 618 -46.23 15.43 -3.92
C ASN A 618 -46.55 15.93 -2.50
N ARG A 619 -46.46 15.04 -1.49
CA ARG A 619 -46.47 15.39 -0.06
C ARG A 619 -45.09 15.89 0.32
N SER A 620 -45.00 17.06 0.94
CA SER A 620 -43.73 17.74 1.26
C SER A 620 -43.40 17.72 2.76
N MET A 621 -42.15 17.41 3.09
CA MET A 621 -41.50 17.59 4.39
C MET A 621 -40.43 18.68 4.27
N SER A 622 -40.29 19.53 5.29
CA SER A 622 -39.38 20.68 5.30
C SER A 622 -38.47 20.62 6.53
N TYR A 623 -37.16 20.61 6.31
CA TYR A 623 -36.13 20.54 7.34
C TYR A 623 -35.38 21.87 7.34
N ALA A 624 -35.58 22.69 8.37
CA ALA A 624 -34.87 23.95 8.52
C ALA A 624 -33.52 23.72 9.22
N GLN A 625 -32.46 24.35 8.72
CA GLN A 625 -31.16 24.38 9.38
C GLN A 625 -31.04 25.64 10.25
N ASP A 626 -30.59 25.47 11.50
CA ASP A 626 -30.24 26.56 12.43
C ASP A 626 -28.72 26.74 12.48
N ASP A 627 -28.26 27.92 12.90
CA ASP A 627 -26.85 28.36 13.02
C ASP A 627 -25.98 27.45 13.94
N SER A 628 -26.57 26.41 14.53
CA SER A 628 -25.97 25.45 15.45
C SER A 628 -25.88 24.02 14.91
N LEU A 629 -26.24 23.77 13.64
CA LEU A 629 -26.19 22.46 12.95
C LEU A 629 -26.98 21.30 13.58
N THR A 630 -27.72 21.53 14.69
CA THR A 630 -28.07 20.46 15.63
C THR A 630 -29.56 20.25 15.91
N GLN A 631 -30.50 20.82 15.14
CA GLN A 631 -31.95 20.67 15.40
C GLN A 631 -32.81 20.47 14.14
N VAL A 632 -33.51 19.34 14.08
CA VAL A 632 -34.61 19.05 13.14
C VAL A 632 -35.94 19.32 13.86
N THR A 633 -36.98 19.78 13.16
CA THR A 633 -38.36 19.78 13.70
C THR A 633 -39.30 19.00 12.78
N ILE A 634 -39.94 17.96 13.32
CA ILE A 634 -40.93 17.10 12.62
C ILE A 634 -42.26 17.23 13.38
N ASP A 635 -43.35 17.59 12.71
CA ASP A 635 -44.71 17.70 13.31
C ASP A 635 -44.81 18.51 14.62
N ASN A 636 -43.98 19.56 14.76
CA ASN A 636 -43.77 20.39 15.95
C ASN A 636 -43.00 19.75 17.13
N GLU A 637 -42.39 18.58 16.95
CA GLU A 637 -41.40 18.04 17.89
C GLU A 637 -39.97 18.29 17.37
N THR A 638 -39.13 18.85 18.24
CA THR A 638 -37.73 19.16 17.92
C THR A 638 -36.82 18.01 18.34
N VAL A 639 -36.06 17.48 17.38
CA VAL A 639 -35.09 16.39 17.55
C VAL A 639 -33.68 16.95 17.31
N SER A 640 -32.70 16.56 18.13
CA SER A 640 -31.34 17.11 18.05
C SER A 640 -30.33 16.03 17.67
N SER A 641 -29.46 16.33 16.68
CA SER A 641 -28.37 15.46 16.24
C SER A 641 -27.20 16.29 15.67
N ASP A 642 -25.96 15.90 15.97
CA ASP A 642 -24.73 16.57 15.49
C ASP A 642 -24.42 16.32 13.98
N SER A 643 -25.40 15.79 13.25
CA SER A 643 -25.42 15.57 11.81
C SER A 643 -26.89 15.41 11.40
N LEU A 644 -27.34 16.12 10.37
CA LEU A 644 -28.75 16.09 9.95
C LEU A 644 -29.07 14.77 9.21
N LEU A 645 -29.53 13.79 9.99
CA LEU A 645 -30.10 12.55 9.49
C LEU A 645 -31.53 12.83 9.02
N ILE A 646 -31.80 12.64 7.72
CA ILE A 646 -33.14 12.54 7.17
C ILE A 646 -33.46 11.04 7.08
N PRO A 647 -34.14 10.44 8.07
CA PRO A 647 -34.65 9.09 7.92
C PRO A 647 -35.71 9.10 6.81
N ILE A 648 -35.53 8.24 5.82
CA ILE A 648 -36.43 8.12 4.68
C ILE A 648 -36.97 6.69 4.66
N ASP A 649 -38.17 6.54 5.22
CA ASP A 649 -38.94 5.31 5.13
C ASP A 649 -39.75 5.29 3.81
N LEU A 650 -39.43 4.33 2.93
CA LEU A 650 -40.13 4.12 1.66
C LEU A 650 -40.85 2.76 1.58
N ASP A 651 -40.68 1.86 2.56
CA ASP A 651 -41.35 0.56 2.57
C ASP A 651 -41.52 -0.03 4.00
N ASP A 652 -42.59 -0.80 4.20
CA ASP A 652 -42.96 -1.39 5.51
C ASP A 652 -41.92 -2.41 6.07
N ASN A 653 -40.74 -2.56 5.45
CA ASN A 653 -39.68 -3.50 5.85
C ASN A 653 -38.46 -2.81 6.47
N GLY A 654 -38.27 -1.51 6.21
CA GLY A 654 -37.40 -0.61 6.98
C GLY A 654 -35.89 -0.84 6.89
N GLN A 655 -35.22 -0.07 6.02
CA GLN A 655 -33.98 0.68 6.33
C GLN A 655 -33.47 1.49 5.14
N TYR A 656 -33.40 2.83 5.25
CA TYR A 656 -32.38 3.68 4.61
C TYR A 656 -32.23 4.99 5.43
N ASP A 657 -31.02 5.27 5.93
CA ASP A 657 -30.69 6.55 6.58
C ASP A 657 -29.94 7.45 5.59
N LEU A 658 -30.59 8.54 5.17
CA LEU A 658 -29.99 9.53 4.29
C LEU A 658 -29.44 10.70 5.12
N VAL A 659 -28.12 10.92 5.12
CA VAL A 659 -27.56 12.14 5.71
C VAL A 659 -27.58 13.24 4.66
N VAL A 660 -28.32 14.32 4.93
CA VAL A 660 -28.39 15.50 4.05
C VAL A 660 -28.14 16.72 4.89
N TYR A 661 -27.07 17.47 4.62
CA TYR A 661 -26.81 18.72 5.31
C TYR A 661 -26.37 19.79 4.31
N GLN A 662 -26.74 21.04 4.56
CA GLN A 662 -26.23 22.17 3.79
C GLN A 662 -24.93 22.68 4.45
N SER A 663 -23.92 22.99 3.65
CA SER A 663 -22.65 23.53 4.14
C SER A 663 -22.66 25.06 4.12
N ASP A 664 -22.33 25.66 5.27
CA ASP A 664 -22.36 27.12 5.48
C ASP A 664 -21.33 27.88 4.63
N ASP A 665 -20.21 27.25 4.28
CA ASP A 665 -19.14 27.90 3.51
C ASP A 665 -19.50 28.12 2.03
N LEU A 666 -20.50 27.41 1.49
CA LEU A 666 -20.78 27.38 0.04
C LEU A 666 -22.26 27.45 -0.39
N ASN A 667 -23.25 27.42 0.52
CA ASN A 667 -24.68 27.26 0.18
C ASN A 667 -24.96 26.03 -0.71
N GLN A 668 -24.28 24.91 -0.42
CA GLN A 668 -24.38 23.66 -1.17
C GLN A 668 -25.07 22.56 -0.35
N LEU A 669 -25.78 21.66 -1.03
CA LEU A 669 -26.41 20.47 -0.44
C LEU A 669 -25.46 19.26 -0.53
N THR A 670 -24.88 18.85 0.59
CA THR A 670 -24.05 17.64 0.66
C THR A 670 -24.91 16.43 1.01
N LEU A 671 -24.91 15.44 0.11
CA LEU A 671 -25.59 14.15 0.28
C LEU A 671 -24.58 13.06 0.62
N LYS A 672 -24.67 12.46 1.82
CA LYS A 672 -23.92 11.25 2.16
C LYS A 672 -24.90 10.09 2.29
N VAL A 673 -24.99 9.29 1.22
CA VAL A 673 -25.79 8.06 1.17
C VAL A 673 -24.95 6.93 1.75
N SER A 674 -25.27 6.45 2.96
CA SER A 674 -24.59 5.29 3.55
C SER A 674 -25.58 4.16 3.78
N THR A 675 -25.39 3.05 3.08
CA THR A 675 -26.07 1.78 3.36
C THR A 675 -25.45 1.02 4.54
N ALA A 676 -24.44 1.59 5.21
CA ALA A 676 -23.61 0.93 6.22
C ALA A 676 -23.70 1.56 7.63
N LEU A 677 -24.69 2.41 7.90
CA LEU A 677 -24.81 3.14 9.18
C LEU A 677 -25.30 2.29 10.39
N PHE A 678 -25.18 0.96 10.35
CA PHE A 678 -25.43 0.08 11.51
C PHE A 678 -24.49 -1.13 11.58
N ASP A 679 -23.23 -0.93 12.00
CA ASP A 679 -22.46 -2.02 12.65
C ASP A 679 -21.41 -1.57 13.69
N THR A 680 -21.64 -0.45 14.40
CA THR A 680 -20.80 -0.05 15.55
C THR A 680 -21.62 0.31 16.78
N ASN A 681 -21.25 -0.29 17.92
CA ASN A 681 -21.93 -0.13 19.21
C ASN A 681 -21.74 1.28 19.80
N PHE A 682 -22.66 2.20 19.54
CA PHE A 682 -22.76 3.44 20.32
C PHE A 682 -23.54 3.22 21.62
N SER A 683 -22.85 3.18 22.76
CA SER A 683 -23.49 3.13 24.08
C SER A 683 -23.87 4.55 24.55
N PHE A 684 -25.16 4.86 24.63
CA PHE A 684 -25.59 6.11 25.27
C PHE A 684 -25.54 6.01 26.79
N ALA A 685 -24.81 6.93 27.43
CA ALA A 685 -24.80 7.08 28.87
C ALA A 685 -26.20 7.50 29.40
N SER A 686 -26.70 6.83 30.43
CA SER A 686 -28.07 7.03 30.92
C SER A 686 -28.26 8.39 31.59
N ALA A 687 -29.03 9.29 30.97
CA ALA A 687 -29.60 10.47 31.64
C ALA A 687 -30.93 10.10 32.34
N LYS A 688 -31.07 10.47 33.61
CA LYS A 688 -32.28 10.22 34.41
C LYS A 688 -33.36 11.26 34.14
N SER A 689 -34.62 10.83 33.99
CA SER A 689 -35.76 11.60 34.51
C SER A 689 -36.98 10.74 34.86
N SER A 690 -37.46 10.94 36.09
CA SER A 690 -38.86 10.83 36.56
C SER A 690 -39.89 10.07 35.69
N GLY A 691 -40.45 8.97 36.22
CA GLY A 691 -41.60 8.29 35.62
C GLY A 691 -42.93 8.53 36.33
N ALA A 692 -44.00 7.90 35.82
CA ALA A 692 -45.18 7.51 36.60
C ALA A 692 -45.97 6.37 35.93
N SER A 693 -46.24 5.30 36.70
CA SER A 693 -47.34 4.31 36.55
C SER A 693 -47.50 3.52 35.23
N GLY A 694 -47.27 2.20 35.29
CA GLY A 694 -47.65 1.18 34.27
C GLY A 694 -49.09 0.67 34.43
N PRO A 695 -49.41 -0.65 34.47
CA PRO A 695 -48.53 -1.83 34.52
C PRO A 695 -48.86 -2.97 33.51
N PHE A 696 -47.94 -3.91 33.29
CA PHE A 696 -48.27 -5.35 33.21
C PHE A 696 -47.09 -6.23 33.66
N PHE A 697 -47.39 -7.39 34.25
CA PHE A 697 -46.49 -8.25 35.02
C PHE A 697 -45.74 -9.28 34.16
N PHE A 698 -44.46 -9.56 34.47
CA PHE A 698 -44.04 -10.82 35.14
C PHE A 698 -42.63 -10.70 35.75
N VAL A 699 -42.32 -11.49 36.78
CA VAL A 699 -41.10 -11.42 37.64
C VAL A 699 -40.64 -12.85 37.99
N ILE A 700 -39.43 -12.99 38.60
CA ILE A 700 -38.90 -14.13 39.42
C ILE A 700 -37.89 -15.05 38.68
N LEU A 701 -36.66 -15.36 39.16
CA LEU A 701 -35.75 -14.78 40.18
C LEU A 701 -34.32 -15.42 40.08
N LEU A 702 -33.27 -14.64 40.33
CA LEU A 702 -32.09 -14.89 41.23
C LEU A 702 -31.48 -16.32 41.46
N LEU A 703 -30.15 -16.45 41.34
CA LEU A 703 -29.21 -16.53 42.51
C LEU A 703 -27.71 -16.66 42.12
N SER A 704 -26.84 -16.21 43.02
CA SER A 704 -25.36 -16.14 42.92
C SER A 704 -24.65 -16.94 44.03
N GLY A 705 -23.37 -17.32 43.87
CA GLY A 705 -22.48 -17.47 45.04
C GLY A 705 -21.16 -18.25 44.92
N LEU A 706 -20.04 -17.56 45.24
CA LEU A 706 -18.82 -18.03 45.98
C LEU A 706 -17.94 -19.11 45.28
N PHE A 707 -16.60 -19.15 45.30
CA PHE A 707 -15.52 -18.65 46.18
C PHE A 707 -14.14 -18.85 45.43
N ARG A 708 -12.92 -18.43 45.83
CA ARG A 708 -12.34 -17.63 46.95
C ARG A 708 -10.98 -16.98 46.57
N GLU A 709 -10.54 -16.08 47.44
CA GLU A 709 -9.32 -15.25 47.60
C GLU A 709 -7.91 -15.90 47.64
N GLY A 710 -6.89 -15.05 47.40
CA GLY A 710 -5.47 -15.28 47.72
C GLY A 710 -4.60 -14.00 47.71
N LEU A 711 -4.79 -13.13 48.72
CA LEU A 711 -3.94 -12.01 49.22
C LEU A 711 -2.43 -12.03 48.78
N PHE A 712 -1.65 -10.95 48.56
CA PHE A 712 -1.72 -9.48 48.77
C PHE A 712 -0.44 -8.86 48.06
N LYS A 713 -0.08 -7.56 48.00
CA LYS A 713 -0.49 -6.30 48.68
C LYS A 713 -0.04 -5.04 47.91
N TYR A 714 -0.55 -3.86 48.28
CA TYR A 714 -0.10 -2.52 47.83
C TYR A 714 1.07 -1.94 48.66
N ARG A 715 2.02 -1.24 48.03
CA ARG A 715 2.53 0.07 48.53
C ARG A 715 3.34 0.87 47.49
N ARG A 716 3.03 2.16 47.40
CA ARG A 716 3.75 3.18 46.63
C ARG A 716 5.27 3.16 46.87
N ARG A 717 6.06 3.19 45.81
CA ARG A 717 6.82 4.40 45.48
C ARG A 717 6.93 4.59 43.99
#